data_AF-A0A507CSP2-F1
#
_entry.id   AF-A0A507CSP2-F1
#
_cell.length_a   1.000
_cell.length_b   1.000
_cell.length_c   1.000
_cell.angle_alpha   90.00
_cell.angle_beta   90.00
_cell.angle_gamma   90.00
#
_symmetry.space_group_name_H-M   'P 1'
#
loop_
_entity.id
_entity.type
_entity.pdbx_description
1 polymer ?
#
loop_
_entity_poly.entity_id
_entity_poly.type
_entity_poly.pdbx_seq_one_letter_code
_entity_poly.pdbx_strand_id
1 'polypeptide(L)'
;MSALYDVACGLWIFKALSLGMTFHLTKNCGARTLKSIAIPSSSTMLISFIIILVLWHQALPTSAVITDAEYRSSAESLREYRHGMTKYKKMQIEDELEDLYLKWKDPNDHYGSGITSVTELWIQNIIPEGTPFAVEDTRYQLNEKSPGRNEFVWEGLRTLDNFAYLFVDEVHREELEGLRALAATAGENLTAQLRSHFFPYVDVSNLVALSAEVARTYMGQEYPPCVSSLTQVELIKMNWLNWCVDELKVGEKLAPLTEMDKNTPHKSEEKWVEALVSSQLAARRIALIQSELKAFNVQLKQKRQSSIAVAQLLNDMDVLGKAFAYYAEKYRSLTWKIVLGERASDYLGRLYSVLATPDFEYGHGASIQADPRTVEDIPDYVISLFHLLPTPENVPREYLELAIRFHQLVVDRDMNTEGERNEKFKLIVGDAPILWQNYGDAYAASSPYSAGSTDDGTWAERENDANQLRRIYATAVDARYRSHVETLREYSYGMTVQKQVQVKEELMALYSRWINSNDPYSITSVTGLLIDRIIPEGVPFKEKHVREPTDDMSLAYNEFVWACLQALDEFASLFAHDVYEEVQRLDEIAKAYAERLKDQIRLALGGSNDLFSPSDLSPDMFGLNAKVTQVNEALKFDTISMVSSVIQAEFIHRFWFEWCVGNTADVLRKRGGYYDHSELVKALGVLQLAVGRVQVMEMSLDAFLEQRKQLPQTEWSQYEIHKFEETVTFIRRRRMKFQKITDLHMKDWVRKWTKVLGNNVEPHLRKIEFAYEMSRRKGWAQDIDLEDKILKVLELVPVPENVPPAYLKLAAKFHEVQYSLRGELSSMRLRDIYEKAVSAASLSGGAGPSRNLESSAAAHDHGLSTGHFQGLSQDTSGTMTEHGQASSRRNRRQRSGRGSTIGLDYRG
;
A
#
# COMPACT_ATOMS: atom_id res chain seq x y z
N MET A 1 -9.63 -38.97 49.76
CA MET A 1 -9.44 -40.44 49.93
C MET A 1 -10.60 -41.30 49.40
N SER A 2 -11.78 -40.77 49.02
CA SER A 2 -12.82 -41.60 48.35
C SER A 2 -12.62 -41.76 46.84
N ALA A 3 -11.97 -40.81 46.15
CA ALA A 3 -11.70 -40.93 44.70
C ALA A 3 -10.71 -42.06 44.33
N LEU A 4 -9.82 -42.46 45.25
CA LEU A 4 -8.89 -43.59 45.05
C LEU A 4 -9.60 -44.96 45.21
N TYR A 5 -10.75 -45.02 45.88
CA TYR A 5 -11.51 -46.25 46.07
C TYR A 5 -12.36 -46.58 44.83
N ASP A 6 -12.89 -45.56 44.15
CA ASP A 6 -13.72 -45.75 42.95
C ASP A 6 -12.89 -46.12 41.70
N VAL A 7 -11.67 -45.59 41.57
CA VAL A 7 -10.73 -46.00 40.50
C VAL A 7 -10.26 -47.44 40.71
N ALA A 8 -10.06 -47.89 41.96
CA ALA A 8 -9.68 -49.26 42.27
C ALA A 8 -10.80 -50.27 41.96
N CYS A 9 -12.06 -49.91 42.21
CA CYS A 9 -13.22 -50.73 41.84
C CYS A 9 -13.43 -50.82 40.32
N GLY A 10 -13.23 -49.71 39.59
CA GLY A 10 -13.30 -49.69 38.12
C GLY A 10 -12.22 -50.54 37.46
N LEU A 11 -10.98 -50.50 37.98
CA LEU A 11 -9.89 -51.33 37.47
C LEU A 11 -10.13 -52.84 37.71
N TRP A 12 -10.79 -53.21 38.81
CA TRP A 12 -11.11 -54.60 39.14
C TRP A 12 -12.15 -55.21 38.19
N ILE A 13 -13.18 -54.43 37.82
CA ILE A 13 -14.21 -54.86 36.88
C ILE A 13 -13.65 -55.00 35.46
N PHE A 14 -12.76 -54.08 35.04
CA PHE A 14 -12.11 -54.17 33.73
C PHE A 14 -11.14 -55.36 33.63
N LYS A 15 -10.45 -55.72 34.73
CA LYS A 15 -9.57 -56.89 34.81
C LYS A 15 -10.37 -58.21 34.82
N ALA A 16 -11.55 -58.24 35.43
CA ALA A 16 -12.44 -59.40 35.40
C ALA A 16 -13.03 -59.66 33.99
N LEU A 17 -13.29 -58.58 33.22
CA LEU A 17 -13.81 -58.68 31.86
C LEU A 17 -12.72 -59.01 30.82
N SER A 18 -11.47 -58.56 31.02
CA SER A 18 -10.37 -58.91 30.10
C SER A 18 -9.89 -60.36 30.26
N LEU A 19 -10.02 -60.95 31.45
CA LEU A 19 -9.72 -62.37 31.72
C LEU A 19 -10.76 -63.33 31.14
N GLY A 20 -11.96 -62.86 30.76
CA GLY A 20 -13.02 -63.67 30.15
C GLY A 20 -12.97 -63.81 28.63
N MET A 21 -12.11 -63.06 27.94
CA MET A 21 -12.02 -63.05 26.46
C MET A 21 -10.69 -63.63 25.95
N THR A 22 -10.31 -64.81 26.44
CA THR A 22 -9.30 -65.63 25.76
C THR A 22 -9.87 -67.03 25.47
N PHE A 23 -9.87 -67.34 24.17
CA PHE A 23 -9.86 -68.66 23.51
C PHE A 23 -11.09 -69.21 22.74
N HIS A 24 -10.82 -69.31 21.43
CA HIS A 24 -11.13 -70.32 20.42
C HIS A 24 -12.50 -70.39 19.69
N LEU A 25 -12.42 -70.03 18.40
CA LEU A 25 -13.17 -70.60 17.28
C LEU A 25 -13.17 -72.14 17.34
N THR A 26 -14.33 -72.78 17.16
CA THR A 26 -14.55 -73.85 16.16
C THR A 26 -16.03 -74.20 16.02
N LYS A 27 -16.43 -74.51 14.78
CA LYS A 27 -17.73 -75.03 14.32
C LYS A 27 -18.18 -76.29 15.09
N ASN A 28 -19.48 -76.41 15.40
CA ASN A 28 -20.37 -77.44 14.82
C ASN A 28 -21.81 -77.42 15.37
N CYS A 29 -22.74 -77.80 14.50
CA CYS A 29 -24.17 -77.97 14.71
C CYS A 29 -24.53 -79.05 15.75
N GLY A 30 -25.69 -78.91 16.39
CA GLY A 30 -26.36 -80.04 17.05
C GLY A 30 -27.38 -79.63 18.11
N ALA A 31 -28.66 -79.76 17.78
CA ALA A 31 -29.79 -79.55 18.67
C ALA A 31 -29.78 -80.47 19.91
N ARG A 32 -30.11 -79.93 21.09
CA ARG A 32 -31.07 -80.53 22.04
C ARG A 32 -31.41 -79.58 23.19
N THR A 33 -32.71 -79.44 23.38
CA THR A 33 -33.44 -78.69 24.41
C THR A 33 -33.17 -79.21 25.83
N LEU A 34 -32.93 -78.29 26.78
CA LEU A 34 -33.21 -78.52 28.21
C LEU A 34 -33.48 -77.20 28.95
N LYS A 35 -34.78 -77.04 29.27
CA LYS A 35 -35.44 -76.35 30.40
C LYS A 35 -34.90 -74.99 30.89
N SER A 36 -35.79 -74.02 30.77
CA SER A 36 -35.78 -72.70 31.39
C SER A 36 -35.56 -72.74 32.91
N ILE A 37 -34.49 -72.10 33.36
CA ILE A 37 -34.50 -71.34 34.60
C ILE A 37 -34.61 -69.88 34.18
N ALA A 38 -35.74 -69.25 34.52
CA ALA A 38 -35.98 -67.84 34.24
C ALA A 38 -35.06 -67.00 35.13
N ILE A 39 -33.89 -66.64 34.59
CA ILE A 39 -33.14 -65.46 35.03
C ILE A 39 -33.77 -64.29 34.26
N PRO A 40 -34.17 -63.17 34.91
CA PRO A 40 -34.62 -61.97 34.22
C PRO A 40 -33.51 -61.54 33.26
N SER A 41 -33.73 -61.78 31.98
CA SER A 41 -32.73 -61.71 30.93
C SER A 41 -32.29 -60.27 30.73
N SER A 42 -30.97 -60.04 30.79
CA SER A 42 -30.08 -59.23 29.92
C SER A 42 -30.67 -58.04 29.13
N SER A 43 -31.87 -58.14 28.58
CA SER A 43 -32.60 -57.08 27.89
C SER A 43 -32.83 -55.85 28.77
N THR A 44 -33.29 -55.98 30.02
CA THR A 44 -33.47 -54.81 30.90
C THR A 44 -32.14 -54.19 31.30
N MET A 45 -31.09 -54.99 31.52
CA MET A 45 -29.77 -54.45 31.86
C MET A 45 -29.11 -53.77 30.67
N LEU A 46 -29.27 -54.30 29.45
CA LEU A 46 -28.77 -53.70 28.21
C LEU A 46 -29.58 -52.47 27.81
N ILE A 47 -30.91 -52.48 28.00
CA ILE A 47 -31.76 -51.31 27.83
C ILE A 47 -31.44 -50.26 28.88
N SER A 48 -31.21 -50.62 30.14
CA SER A 48 -30.73 -49.69 31.16
C SER A 48 -29.33 -49.18 30.85
N PHE A 49 -28.42 -49.99 30.27
CA PHE A 49 -27.09 -49.55 29.88
C PHE A 49 -27.12 -48.64 28.65
N ILE A 50 -28.00 -48.91 27.67
CA ILE A 50 -28.25 -48.05 26.51
C ILE A 50 -28.97 -46.78 26.95
N ILE A 51 -29.94 -46.84 27.86
CA ILE A 51 -30.60 -45.67 28.44
C ILE A 51 -29.60 -44.88 29.28
N ILE A 52 -28.71 -45.52 30.05
CA ILE A 52 -27.64 -44.83 30.78
C ILE A 52 -26.63 -44.24 29.81
N LEU A 53 -26.26 -44.88 28.70
CA LEU A 53 -25.38 -44.33 27.66
C LEU A 53 -26.03 -43.18 26.88
N VAL A 54 -27.32 -43.29 26.55
CA VAL A 54 -28.10 -42.24 25.88
C VAL A 54 -28.34 -41.08 26.83
N LEU A 55 -28.62 -41.36 28.11
CA LEU A 55 -28.71 -40.35 29.17
C LEU A 55 -27.33 -39.80 29.54
N TRP A 56 -26.22 -40.54 29.42
CA TRP A 56 -24.87 -40.00 29.59
C TRP A 56 -24.48 -39.09 28.43
N HIS A 57 -24.91 -39.44 27.21
CA HIS A 57 -24.80 -38.56 26.05
C HIS A 57 -25.71 -37.33 26.14
N GLN A 58 -26.85 -37.42 26.85
CA GLN A 58 -27.80 -36.32 27.05
C GLN A 58 -27.58 -35.53 28.37
N ALA A 59 -26.82 -36.07 29.32
CA ALA A 59 -26.56 -35.49 30.65
C ALA A 59 -25.07 -35.20 30.91
N LEU A 60 -24.22 -35.30 29.90
CA LEU A 60 -23.09 -34.39 29.83
C LEU A 60 -23.68 -32.98 29.80
N PRO A 61 -23.39 -32.09 30.77
CA PRO A 61 -23.56 -30.68 30.48
C PRO A 61 -22.73 -30.43 29.23
N THR A 62 -23.38 -29.87 28.22
CA THR A 62 -22.77 -29.16 27.11
C THR A 62 -21.79 -28.12 27.68
N SER A 63 -20.57 -28.54 28.04
CA SER A 63 -19.41 -27.79 27.55
C SER A 63 -19.40 -28.08 26.06
N ALA A 64 -20.25 -27.37 25.30
CA ALA A 64 -20.12 -27.34 23.86
C ALA A 64 -18.66 -26.99 23.62
N VAL A 65 -17.86 -27.95 23.15
CA VAL A 65 -16.49 -27.68 22.77
C VAL A 65 -16.63 -26.69 21.62
N ILE A 66 -16.39 -25.41 21.92
CA ILE A 66 -16.51 -24.33 20.94
C ILE A 66 -15.65 -24.75 19.76
N THR A 67 -16.29 -24.90 18.62
CA THR A 67 -15.61 -25.32 17.39
C THR A 67 -14.73 -24.18 16.88
N ASP A 68 -13.70 -24.52 16.11
CA ASP A 68 -12.81 -23.52 15.50
C ASP A 68 -13.59 -22.51 14.63
N ALA A 69 -14.71 -22.95 14.03
CA ALA A 69 -15.61 -22.09 13.27
C ALA A 69 -16.38 -21.09 14.16
N GLU A 70 -16.85 -21.54 15.33
CA GLU A 70 -17.51 -20.66 16.30
C GLU A 70 -16.53 -19.64 16.88
N TYR A 71 -15.29 -20.04 17.19
CA TYR A 71 -14.24 -19.11 17.59
C TYR A 71 -13.98 -18.03 16.54
N ARG A 72 -13.89 -18.38 15.24
CA ARG A 72 -13.77 -17.38 14.17
C ARG A 72 -14.95 -16.41 14.14
N SER A 73 -16.17 -16.90 14.31
CA SER A 73 -17.35 -16.04 14.35
C SER A 73 -17.29 -15.07 15.53
N SER A 74 -16.87 -15.53 16.71
CA SER A 74 -16.70 -14.67 17.89
C SER A 74 -15.55 -13.67 17.72
N ALA A 75 -14.44 -14.07 17.09
CA ALA A 75 -13.34 -13.18 16.75
C ALA A 75 -13.80 -12.04 15.81
N GLU A 76 -14.60 -12.37 14.80
CA GLU A 76 -15.15 -11.39 13.86
C GLU A 76 -16.14 -10.43 14.55
N SER A 77 -16.98 -10.91 15.47
CA SER A 77 -17.85 -10.05 16.29
C SER A 77 -17.06 -9.09 17.18
N LEU A 78 -15.97 -9.56 17.81
CA LEU A 78 -15.08 -8.70 18.61
C LEU A 78 -14.41 -7.63 17.75
N ARG A 79 -13.94 -8.01 16.57
CA ARG A 79 -13.36 -7.09 15.59
C ARG A 79 -14.38 -6.03 15.16
N GLU A 80 -15.58 -6.43 14.77
CA GLU A 80 -16.66 -5.49 14.37
C GLU A 80 -17.03 -4.54 15.51
N TYR A 81 -17.16 -5.05 16.74
CA TYR A 81 -17.41 -4.24 17.93
C TYR A 81 -16.31 -3.20 18.15
N ARG A 82 -15.04 -3.60 18.07
CA ARG A 82 -13.90 -2.70 18.22
C ARG A 82 -13.88 -1.60 17.17
N HIS A 83 -14.05 -1.95 15.89
CA HIS A 83 -14.03 -0.97 14.80
C HIS A 83 -15.28 -0.07 14.77
N GLY A 84 -16.42 -0.55 15.29
CA GLY A 84 -17.64 0.24 15.41
C GLY A 84 -17.69 1.13 16.65
N MET A 85 -16.71 1.03 17.55
CA MET A 85 -16.70 1.78 18.81
C MET A 85 -16.35 3.25 18.59
N THR A 86 -17.25 4.13 19.01
CA THR A 86 -17.06 5.58 18.91
C THR A 86 -16.13 6.09 20.02
N LYS A 87 -15.43 7.21 19.77
CA LYS A 87 -14.62 7.87 20.81
C LYS A 87 -15.43 8.20 22.08
N TYR A 88 -16.67 8.64 21.90
CA TYR A 88 -17.59 8.89 23.03
C TYR A 88 -17.95 7.62 23.78
N LYS A 89 -18.26 6.53 23.07
CA LYS A 89 -18.58 5.25 23.73
C LYS A 89 -17.36 4.68 24.46
N LYS A 90 -16.16 4.86 23.91
CA LYS A 90 -14.91 4.49 24.57
C LYS A 90 -14.72 5.25 25.88
N MET A 91 -14.88 6.58 25.87
CA MET A 91 -14.81 7.40 27.09
C MET A 91 -15.86 6.98 28.13
N GLN A 92 -17.08 6.69 27.69
CA GLN A 92 -18.13 6.22 28.60
C GLN A 92 -17.75 4.90 29.28
N ILE A 93 -17.22 3.93 28.53
CA ILE A 93 -16.76 2.65 29.09
C ILE A 93 -15.59 2.88 30.05
N GLU A 94 -14.64 3.77 29.70
CA GLU A 94 -13.52 4.15 30.56
C GLU A 94 -14.01 4.73 31.91
N ASP A 95 -14.92 5.72 31.88
CA ASP A 95 -15.49 6.33 33.08
C ASP A 95 -16.27 5.30 33.93
N GLU A 96 -17.06 4.43 33.29
CA GLU A 96 -17.81 3.35 33.97
C GLU A 96 -16.87 2.33 34.64
N LEU A 97 -15.78 1.95 33.96
CA LEU A 97 -14.77 1.04 34.51
C LEU A 97 -14.00 1.65 35.68
N GLU A 98 -13.68 2.94 35.64
CA GLU A 98 -13.03 3.65 36.75
C GLU A 98 -13.93 3.63 37.99
N ASP A 99 -15.21 3.97 37.84
CA ASP A 99 -16.22 3.92 38.91
C ASP A 99 -16.38 2.50 39.48
N LEU A 100 -16.42 1.48 38.62
CA LEU A 100 -16.54 0.08 39.03
C LEU A 100 -15.30 -0.42 39.75
N TYR A 101 -14.11 -0.03 39.28
CA TYR A 101 -12.85 -0.38 39.91
C TYR A 101 -12.73 0.24 41.32
N LEU A 102 -13.09 1.52 41.48
CA LEU A 102 -13.08 2.19 42.79
C LEU A 102 -14.02 1.51 43.79
N LYS A 103 -15.21 1.09 43.35
CA LYS A 103 -16.16 0.33 44.18
C LYS A 103 -15.63 -1.06 44.52
N TRP A 104 -15.11 -1.80 43.53
CA TRP A 104 -14.57 -3.14 43.73
C TRP A 104 -13.38 -3.15 44.70
N LYS A 105 -12.56 -2.09 44.70
CA LYS A 105 -11.42 -1.92 45.60
C LYS A 105 -11.81 -1.55 47.03
N ASP A 106 -12.98 -0.94 47.28
CA ASP A 106 -13.38 -0.52 48.63
C ASP A 106 -13.69 -1.74 49.52
N PRO A 107 -12.88 -2.01 50.57
CA PRO A 107 -13.11 -3.16 51.45
C PRO A 107 -14.42 -3.07 52.26
N ASN A 108 -15.10 -1.92 52.28
CA ASN A 108 -16.37 -1.72 52.96
C ASN A 108 -17.59 -1.76 52.01
N ASP A 109 -17.40 -1.87 50.69
CA ASP A 109 -18.51 -1.95 49.75
C ASP A 109 -18.98 -3.41 49.61
N HIS A 110 -20.26 -3.65 49.92
CA HIS A 110 -20.88 -4.98 49.97
C HIS A 110 -21.34 -5.49 48.60
N TYR A 111 -20.81 -4.95 47.50
CA TYR A 111 -21.07 -5.52 46.18
C TYR A 111 -20.37 -6.89 46.04
N GLY A 112 -21.10 -7.92 46.44
CA GLY A 112 -20.80 -9.33 46.20
C GLY A 112 -20.93 -9.68 44.72
N SER A 113 -20.03 -9.17 43.88
CA SER A 113 -20.01 -9.44 42.44
C SER A 113 -19.45 -10.83 42.11
N GLY A 114 -18.76 -11.49 43.06
CA GLY A 114 -18.06 -12.75 42.79
C GLY A 114 -16.83 -12.59 41.88
N ILE A 115 -16.48 -11.35 41.49
CA ILE A 115 -15.35 -11.01 40.63
C ILE A 115 -14.05 -11.07 41.45
N THR A 116 -13.11 -11.88 40.98
CA THR A 116 -11.88 -12.24 41.71
C THR A 116 -10.61 -11.56 41.21
N SER A 117 -10.68 -10.84 40.09
CA SER A 117 -9.53 -10.13 39.48
C SER A 117 -9.96 -8.89 38.69
N VAL A 118 -9.03 -7.95 38.47
CA VAL A 118 -9.28 -6.79 37.61
C VAL A 118 -9.51 -7.22 36.15
N THR A 119 -8.84 -8.28 35.71
CA THR A 119 -9.05 -8.89 34.39
C THR A 119 -10.50 -9.37 34.21
N GLU A 120 -11.07 -10.02 35.22
CA GLU A 120 -12.46 -10.47 35.20
C GLU A 120 -13.45 -9.30 35.19
N LEU A 121 -13.19 -8.25 35.98
CA LEU A 121 -13.97 -7.01 35.95
C LEU A 121 -14.01 -6.40 34.55
N TRP A 122 -12.87 -6.40 33.86
CA TRP A 122 -12.72 -5.81 32.55
C TRP A 122 -13.40 -6.61 31.45
N ILE A 123 -13.24 -7.93 31.47
CA ILE A 123 -13.94 -8.82 30.53
C ILE A 123 -15.45 -8.59 30.61
N GLN A 124 -16.02 -8.53 31.83
CA GLN A 124 -17.47 -8.38 32.00
C GLN A 124 -18.04 -7.04 31.51
N ASN A 125 -17.22 -5.99 31.39
CA ASN A 125 -17.68 -4.64 31.07
C ASN A 125 -17.21 -4.14 29.69
N ILE A 126 -16.12 -4.69 29.15
CA ILE A 126 -15.58 -4.34 27.82
C ILE A 126 -16.06 -5.32 26.75
N ILE A 127 -16.03 -6.62 27.03
CA ILE A 127 -16.38 -7.63 26.05
C ILE A 127 -17.91 -7.67 25.90
N PRO A 128 -18.45 -7.62 24.67
CA PRO A 128 -19.90 -7.64 24.47
C PRO A 128 -20.57 -8.86 25.10
N GLU A 129 -21.68 -8.62 25.78
CA GLU A 129 -22.49 -9.66 26.40
C GLU A 129 -22.86 -10.76 25.38
N GLY A 130 -22.63 -12.02 25.76
CA GLY A 130 -22.83 -13.18 24.87
C GLY A 130 -21.60 -13.63 24.09
N THR A 131 -20.47 -12.90 24.16
CA THR A 131 -19.19 -13.37 23.62
C THR A 131 -18.51 -14.29 24.64
N PRO A 132 -18.09 -15.52 24.27
CA PRO A 132 -17.55 -16.50 25.21
C PRO A 132 -16.07 -16.27 25.53
N PHE A 133 -15.68 -15.04 25.90
CA PHE A 133 -14.30 -14.70 26.27
C PHE A 133 -14.16 -14.68 27.79
N ALA A 134 -13.22 -15.45 28.34
CA ALA A 134 -13.04 -15.62 29.78
C ALA A 134 -11.60 -15.34 30.24
N VAL A 135 -11.38 -15.30 31.56
CA VAL A 135 -10.05 -15.04 32.14
C VAL A 135 -9.04 -16.11 31.69
N GLU A 136 -9.47 -17.35 31.51
CA GLU A 136 -8.65 -18.46 31.02
C GLU A 136 -8.08 -18.18 29.62
N ASP A 137 -8.80 -17.44 28.78
CA ASP A 137 -8.37 -17.11 27.42
C ASP A 137 -7.21 -16.09 27.45
N THR A 138 -7.11 -15.26 28.49
CA THR A 138 -5.95 -14.36 28.68
C THR A 138 -4.65 -15.11 29.02
N ARG A 139 -4.76 -16.38 29.44
CA ARG A 139 -3.61 -17.26 29.75
C ARG A 139 -3.37 -18.31 28.67
N TYR A 140 -4.13 -18.24 27.59
CA TYR A 140 -4.07 -19.23 26.52
C TYR A 140 -2.74 -19.15 25.78
N GLN A 141 -2.06 -20.29 25.68
CA GLN A 141 -0.90 -20.43 24.81
C GLN A 141 -1.39 -20.78 23.41
N LEU A 142 -1.05 -19.92 22.45
CA LEU A 142 -1.42 -20.08 21.05
C LEU A 142 -1.00 -21.46 20.53
N ASN A 143 -1.92 -22.10 19.80
CA ASN A 143 -1.77 -23.48 19.37
C ASN A 143 -1.94 -23.57 17.86
N GLU A 144 -0.98 -24.22 17.19
CA GLU A 144 -1.01 -24.42 15.74
C GLU A 144 -2.26 -25.19 15.26
N LYS A 145 -2.87 -26.00 16.13
CA LYS A 145 -4.01 -26.86 15.80
C LYS A 145 -5.38 -26.16 15.85
N SER A 146 -5.46 -24.91 16.32
CA SER A 146 -6.74 -24.16 16.39
C SER A 146 -6.55 -22.69 16.02
N PRO A 147 -6.36 -22.38 14.72
CA PRO A 147 -6.14 -21.01 14.27
C PRO A 147 -7.32 -20.09 14.57
N GLY A 148 -8.57 -20.59 14.55
CA GLY A 148 -9.74 -19.80 14.93
C GLY A 148 -9.72 -19.38 16.39
N ARG A 149 -9.27 -20.27 17.29
CA ARG A 149 -9.11 -19.94 18.71
C ARG A 149 -7.97 -18.94 18.94
N ASN A 150 -6.87 -19.07 18.20
CA ASN A 150 -5.77 -18.11 18.25
C ASN A 150 -6.23 -16.70 17.89
N GLU A 151 -6.99 -16.58 16.79
CA GLU A 151 -7.59 -15.31 16.36
C GLU A 151 -8.57 -14.76 17.40
N PHE A 152 -9.45 -15.61 17.94
CA PHE A 152 -10.39 -15.22 18.99
C PHE A 152 -9.71 -14.66 20.22
N VAL A 153 -8.68 -15.36 20.71
CA VAL A 153 -7.89 -14.93 21.87
C VAL A 153 -7.22 -13.59 21.60
N TRP A 154 -6.59 -13.46 20.43
CA TRP A 154 -5.93 -12.20 20.06
C TRP A 154 -6.90 -11.03 19.90
N GLU A 155 -8.05 -11.22 19.24
CA GLU A 155 -9.06 -10.16 19.09
C GLU A 155 -9.64 -9.73 20.44
N GLY A 156 -9.83 -10.66 21.38
CA GLY A 156 -10.28 -10.34 22.73
C GLY A 156 -9.20 -9.62 23.54
N LEU A 157 -7.95 -10.10 23.54
CA LEU A 157 -6.81 -9.43 24.16
C LEU A 157 -6.60 -8.02 23.61
N ARG A 158 -6.72 -7.84 22.29
CA ARG A 158 -6.61 -6.53 21.63
C ARG A 158 -7.78 -5.61 21.96
N THR A 159 -8.96 -6.17 22.21
CA THR A 159 -10.13 -5.40 22.68
C THR A 159 -9.93 -4.93 24.12
N LEU A 160 -9.36 -5.77 24.99
CA LEU A 160 -8.99 -5.38 26.36
C LEU A 160 -7.84 -4.38 26.39
N ASP A 161 -6.82 -4.58 25.55
CA ASP A 161 -5.66 -3.68 25.44
C ASP A 161 -6.11 -2.24 25.12
N ASN A 162 -7.14 -2.04 24.29
CA ASN A 162 -7.69 -0.71 24.03
C ASN A 162 -8.09 0.10 25.28
N PHE A 163 -8.35 -0.58 26.39
CA PHE A 163 -8.74 -0.02 27.69
C PHE A 163 -7.71 -0.27 28.79
N ALA A 164 -6.59 -0.96 28.50
CA ALA A 164 -5.46 -1.28 29.40
C ALA A 164 -4.79 -0.08 30.09
N TYR A 165 -5.36 1.11 29.92
CA TYR A 165 -4.78 2.38 30.27
C TYR A 165 -5.54 3.16 31.37
N LEU A 166 -6.51 2.53 32.02
CA LEU A 166 -7.28 3.11 33.13
C LEU A 166 -6.46 3.25 34.41
N PHE A 167 -6.79 4.27 35.22
CA PHE A 167 -6.15 4.54 36.50
C PHE A 167 -6.45 3.44 37.53
N VAL A 168 -5.50 2.52 37.69
CA VAL A 168 -5.49 1.50 38.74
C VAL A 168 -4.29 1.67 39.66
N ASP A 169 -4.32 1.03 40.83
CA ASP A 169 -3.17 1.04 41.73
C ASP A 169 -2.01 0.20 41.18
N GLU A 170 -0.83 0.29 41.81
CA GLU A 170 0.39 -0.36 41.30
C GLU A 170 0.25 -1.87 41.13
N VAL A 171 -0.46 -2.55 42.04
CA VAL A 171 -0.63 -4.01 41.99
C VAL A 171 -1.44 -4.42 40.75
N HIS A 172 -2.54 -3.73 40.49
CA HIS A 172 -3.39 -4.05 39.33
C HIS A 172 -2.80 -3.50 38.03
N ARG A 173 -1.92 -2.48 38.10
CA ARG A 173 -1.20 -1.94 36.93
C ARG A 173 -0.26 -2.98 36.33
N GLU A 174 0.49 -3.70 37.15
CA GLU A 174 1.36 -4.79 36.68
C GLU A 174 0.55 -5.89 35.97
N GLU A 175 -0.65 -6.20 36.46
CA GLU A 175 -1.55 -7.17 35.81
C GLU A 175 -2.00 -6.67 34.42
N LEU A 176 -2.35 -5.39 34.29
CA LEU A 176 -2.73 -4.78 33.01
C LEU A 176 -1.56 -4.70 32.03
N GLU A 177 -0.35 -4.35 32.48
CA GLU A 177 0.86 -4.39 31.65
C GLU A 177 1.12 -5.80 31.12
N GLY A 178 0.87 -6.83 31.96
CA GLY A 178 0.89 -8.24 31.55
C GLY A 178 -0.07 -8.53 30.40
N LEU A 179 -1.31 -8.02 30.45
CA LEU A 179 -2.29 -8.18 29.37
C LEU A 179 -1.83 -7.52 28.05
N ARG A 180 -1.20 -6.34 28.11
CA ARG A 180 -0.67 -5.67 26.91
C ARG A 180 0.45 -6.49 26.28
N ALA A 181 1.39 -6.97 27.09
CA ALA A 181 2.49 -7.82 26.63
C ALA A 181 1.97 -9.13 26.02
N LEU A 182 0.89 -9.69 26.56
CA LEU A 182 0.22 -10.86 26.01
C LEU A 182 -0.46 -10.56 24.67
N ALA A 183 -1.15 -9.43 24.54
CA ALA A 183 -1.79 -9.02 23.28
C ALA A 183 -0.76 -8.85 22.15
N ALA A 184 0.36 -8.19 22.46
CA ALA A 184 1.52 -8.02 21.59
C ALA A 184 2.10 -9.35 21.12
N THR A 185 2.52 -10.17 22.10
CA THR A 185 3.11 -11.50 21.85
C THR A 185 2.14 -12.39 21.06
N ALA A 186 0.85 -12.32 21.34
CA ALA A 186 -0.15 -13.06 20.61
C ALA A 186 -0.27 -12.60 19.14
N GLY A 187 -0.16 -11.31 18.88
CA GLY A 187 -0.15 -10.75 17.53
C GLY A 187 1.07 -11.16 16.71
N GLU A 188 2.27 -11.13 17.32
CA GLU A 188 3.50 -11.61 16.69
C GLU A 188 3.41 -13.10 16.34
N ASN A 189 2.96 -13.92 17.29
CA ASN A 189 2.78 -15.36 17.10
C ASN A 189 1.75 -15.68 16.02
N LEU A 190 0.61 -14.96 15.98
CA LEU A 190 -0.40 -15.14 14.94
C LEU A 190 0.13 -14.73 13.55
N THR A 191 0.90 -13.64 13.50
CA THR A 191 1.57 -13.17 12.27
C THR A 191 2.59 -14.21 11.77
N ALA A 192 3.39 -14.77 12.68
CA ALA A 192 4.36 -15.82 12.38
C ALA A 192 3.68 -17.12 11.94
N GLN A 193 2.60 -17.51 12.60
CA GLN A 193 1.77 -18.67 12.23
C GLN A 193 1.16 -18.49 10.82
N LEU A 194 0.63 -17.30 10.52
CA LEU A 194 0.07 -17.03 9.19
C LEU A 194 1.16 -17.06 8.11
N ARG A 195 2.32 -16.48 8.39
CA ARG A 195 3.48 -16.54 7.50
C ARG A 195 3.94 -17.98 7.26
N SER A 196 4.04 -18.81 8.31
CA SER A 196 4.45 -20.22 8.17
C SER A 196 3.41 -21.07 7.46
N HIS A 197 2.12 -20.77 7.60
CA HIS A 197 1.06 -21.43 6.85
C HIS A 197 1.19 -21.17 5.34
N PHE A 198 1.49 -19.93 4.94
CA PHE A 198 1.74 -19.62 3.53
C PHE A 198 3.11 -20.11 3.04
N PHE A 199 4.15 -20.01 3.88
CA PHE A 199 5.55 -20.26 3.54
C PHE A 199 6.22 -21.14 4.62
N PRO A 200 5.94 -22.45 4.63
CA PRO A 200 6.42 -23.36 5.70
C PRO A 200 7.94 -23.59 5.66
N TYR A 201 8.61 -23.24 4.57
CA TYR A 201 10.05 -23.40 4.40
C TYR A 201 10.76 -22.10 4.79
N VAL A 202 11.39 -22.11 5.98
CA VAL A 202 11.95 -20.90 6.61
C VAL A 202 13.33 -20.52 6.07
N ASP A 203 14.10 -21.47 5.52
CA ASP A 203 15.50 -21.24 5.16
C ASP A 203 15.66 -20.70 3.73
N VAL A 204 15.66 -19.38 3.58
CA VAL A 204 16.04 -18.65 2.35
C VAL A 204 17.49 -18.13 2.40
N SER A 205 18.35 -18.74 3.21
CA SER A 205 19.71 -18.23 3.49
C SER A 205 20.66 -18.27 2.28
N ASN A 206 20.43 -19.14 1.31
CA ASN A 206 21.28 -19.28 0.11
C ASN A 206 20.48 -19.48 -1.19
N LEU A 207 21.15 -19.32 -2.34
CA LEU A 207 20.53 -19.32 -3.66
C LEU A 207 19.89 -20.67 -4.03
N VAL A 208 20.46 -21.80 -3.58
CA VAL A 208 19.91 -23.13 -3.83
C VAL A 208 18.62 -23.34 -3.04
N ALA A 209 18.58 -22.89 -1.78
CA ALA A 209 17.37 -22.97 -0.95
C ALA A 209 16.23 -22.10 -1.50
N LEU A 210 16.54 -20.88 -1.95
CA LEU A 210 15.59 -20.01 -2.66
C LEU A 210 15.00 -20.70 -3.90
N SER A 211 15.84 -21.40 -4.67
CA SER A 211 15.41 -22.08 -5.90
C SER A 211 14.56 -23.33 -5.60
N ALA A 212 14.91 -24.08 -4.56
CA ALA A 212 14.08 -25.20 -4.09
C ALA A 212 12.69 -24.72 -3.63
N GLU A 213 12.61 -23.56 -2.99
CA GLU A 213 11.32 -22.97 -2.61
C GLU A 213 10.47 -22.59 -3.83
N VAL A 214 11.10 -22.14 -4.94
CA VAL A 214 10.38 -21.94 -6.22
C VAL A 214 9.74 -23.25 -6.69
N ALA A 215 10.47 -24.37 -6.66
CA ALA A 215 9.91 -25.67 -7.03
C ALA A 215 8.72 -26.05 -6.13
N ARG A 216 8.87 -25.95 -4.81
CA ARG A 216 7.82 -26.33 -3.85
C ARG A 216 6.57 -25.48 -3.96
N THR A 217 6.73 -24.17 -4.12
CA THR A 217 5.59 -23.26 -4.34
C THR A 217 4.91 -23.52 -5.70
N TYR A 218 5.63 -24.05 -6.69
CA TYR A 218 5.05 -24.45 -7.97
C TYR A 218 4.30 -25.79 -7.91
N MET A 219 4.89 -26.80 -7.25
CA MET A 219 4.29 -28.14 -7.10
C MET A 219 3.03 -28.12 -6.21
N GLY A 220 2.87 -27.07 -5.42
CA GLY A 220 1.76 -26.92 -4.47
C GLY A 220 2.10 -27.51 -3.11
N GLN A 221 1.36 -27.08 -2.10
CA GLN A 221 1.47 -27.61 -0.74
C GLN A 221 0.49 -28.77 -0.55
N GLU A 222 0.89 -29.78 0.22
CA GLU A 222 0.03 -30.92 0.57
C GLU A 222 -1.26 -30.47 1.28
N TYR A 223 -1.15 -29.39 2.07
CA TYR A 223 -2.26 -28.65 2.65
C TYR A 223 -2.25 -27.22 2.10
N PRO A 224 -3.14 -26.87 1.16
CA PRO A 224 -3.19 -25.52 0.62
C PRO A 224 -3.47 -24.50 1.74
N PRO A 225 -2.75 -23.38 1.79
CA PRO A 225 -3.04 -22.33 2.74
C PRO A 225 -4.44 -21.78 2.46
N CYS A 226 -5.12 -21.28 3.50
CA CYS A 226 -6.43 -20.67 3.33
C CYS A 226 -6.55 -19.38 4.13
N VAL A 227 -7.23 -18.39 3.54
CA VAL A 227 -7.66 -17.18 4.26
C VAL A 227 -9.10 -17.38 4.71
N SER A 228 -9.33 -17.32 6.02
CA SER A 228 -10.63 -17.64 6.63
C SER A 228 -11.30 -16.50 7.37
N SER A 229 -10.63 -15.36 7.58
CA SER A 229 -11.16 -14.24 8.38
C SER A 229 -10.64 -12.87 7.91
N LEU A 230 -11.37 -11.80 8.27
CA LEU A 230 -10.91 -10.42 8.04
C LEU A 230 -9.68 -10.06 8.88
N THR A 231 -9.50 -10.67 10.04
CA THR A 231 -8.29 -10.55 10.88
C THR A 231 -7.04 -10.99 10.12
N GLN A 232 -7.09 -12.16 9.45
CA GLN A 232 -5.98 -12.60 8.61
C GLN A 232 -5.74 -11.65 7.42
N VAL A 233 -6.80 -11.10 6.82
CA VAL A 233 -6.66 -10.11 5.73
C VAL A 233 -5.91 -8.86 6.20
N GLU A 234 -6.17 -8.36 7.41
CA GLU A 234 -5.45 -7.21 7.98
C GLU A 234 -3.97 -7.52 8.20
N LEU A 235 -3.65 -8.68 8.78
CA LEU A 235 -2.27 -9.11 8.97
C LEU A 235 -1.55 -9.30 7.62
N ILE A 236 -2.21 -9.89 6.63
CA ILE A 236 -1.67 -10.01 5.26
C ILE A 236 -1.44 -8.63 4.66
N LYS A 237 -2.41 -7.71 4.75
CA LYS A 237 -2.29 -6.35 4.21
C LYS A 237 -1.04 -5.65 4.73
N MET A 238 -0.72 -5.82 6.02
CA MET A 238 0.45 -5.19 6.65
C MET A 238 1.77 -5.86 6.28
N ASN A 239 1.77 -7.17 5.98
CA ASN A 239 3.01 -7.95 5.91
C ASN A 239 3.35 -8.56 4.54
N TRP A 240 2.40 -8.66 3.60
CA TRP A 240 2.58 -9.42 2.36
C TRP A 240 3.78 -8.97 1.53
N LEU A 241 4.03 -7.65 1.45
CA LEU A 241 5.14 -7.11 0.66
C LEU A 241 6.49 -7.50 1.28
N ASN A 242 6.56 -7.53 2.61
CA ASN A 242 7.74 -8.01 3.31
C ASN A 242 7.94 -9.52 3.06
N TRP A 243 6.90 -10.33 3.28
CA TRP A 243 6.93 -11.78 3.09
C TRP A 243 7.22 -12.20 1.65
N CYS A 244 6.73 -11.45 0.65
CA CYS A 244 6.86 -11.86 -0.75
C CYS A 244 8.07 -11.24 -1.45
N VAL A 245 8.58 -10.09 -1.01
CA VAL A 245 9.56 -9.30 -1.77
C VAL A 245 10.74 -8.84 -0.91
N ASP A 246 10.50 -8.16 0.20
CA ASP A 246 11.61 -7.52 0.96
C ASP A 246 12.57 -8.57 1.54
N GLU A 247 12.04 -9.68 2.06
CA GLU A 247 12.85 -10.79 2.57
C GLU A 247 13.72 -11.45 1.51
N LEU A 248 13.30 -11.38 0.25
CA LEU A 248 14.05 -11.92 -0.88
C LEU A 248 15.14 -10.96 -1.37
N LYS A 249 15.16 -9.73 -0.85
CA LYS A 249 16.09 -8.65 -1.23
C LYS A 249 16.11 -8.41 -2.74
N VAL A 250 14.94 -8.46 -3.39
CA VAL A 250 14.85 -8.41 -4.86
C VAL A 250 15.44 -7.12 -5.42
N GLY A 251 15.27 -5.99 -4.72
CA GLY A 251 15.87 -4.71 -5.10
C GLY A 251 17.39 -4.76 -5.16
N GLU A 252 18.04 -5.39 -4.17
CA GLU A 252 19.50 -5.56 -4.14
C GLU A 252 19.99 -6.48 -5.26
N LYS A 253 19.23 -7.52 -5.60
CA LYS A 253 19.59 -8.48 -6.65
C LYS A 253 19.36 -7.94 -8.07
N LEU A 254 18.39 -7.03 -8.23
CA LEU A 254 18.13 -6.35 -9.51
C LEU A 254 19.06 -5.15 -9.74
N ALA A 255 19.55 -4.48 -8.70
CA ALA A 255 20.37 -3.28 -8.83
C ALA A 255 21.65 -3.48 -9.67
N PRO A 256 22.44 -4.56 -9.49
CA PRO A 256 23.61 -4.81 -10.32
C PRO A 256 23.26 -4.89 -11.81
N LEU A 257 22.11 -5.49 -12.17
CA LEU A 257 21.68 -5.61 -13.56
C LEU A 257 21.34 -4.27 -14.21
N THR A 258 21.07 -3.23 -13.41
CA THR A 258 20.83 -1.87 -13.88
C THR A 258 22.11 -1.05 -14.05
N GLU A 259 23.26 -1.58 -13.61
CA GLU A 259 24.56 -0.88 -13.62
C GLU A 259 25.59 -1.57 -14.54
N MET A 260 25.26 -2.71 -15.13
CA MET A 260 26.18 -3.47 -15.99
C MET A 260 26.34 -2.84 -17.38
N ASP A 261 27.58 -2.71 -17.83
CA ASP A 261 27.88 -2.32 -19.21
C ASP A 261 27.78 -3.51 -20.18
N LYS A 262 27.82 -3.22 -21.50
CA LYS A 262 27.75 -4.24 -22.57
C LYS A 262 28.84 -5.32 -22.50
N ASN A 263 29.93 -5.12 -21.77
CA ASN A 263 31.11 -6.00 -21.71
C ASN A 263 31.22 -6.80 -20.39
N THR A 264 30.38 -6.49 -19.40
CA THR A 264 30.29 -7.17 -18.10
C THR A 264 29.53 -8.53 -18.06
N PRO A 265 28.74 -8.99 -19.07
CA PRO A 265 27.84 -10.16 -18.96
C PRO A 265 28.47 -11.48 -18.48
N HIS A 266 29.70 -11.76 -18.92
CA HIS A 266 30.38 -13.04 -18.66
C HIS A 266 31.01 -13.13 -17.26
N LYS A 267 31.04 -12.04 -16.49
CA LYS A 267 31.66 -12.00 -15.14
C LYS A 267 30.65 -12.09 -13.99
N SER A 268 29.36 -12.35 -14.26
CA SER A 268 28.33 -12.32 -13.21
C SER A 268 27.14 -13.28 -13.43
N GLU A 269 27.40 -14.49 -13.91
CA GLU A 269 26.39 -15.57 -14.07
C GLU A 269 25.52 -15.79 -12.81
N GLU A 270 26.13 -15.74 -11.64
CA GLU A 270 25.43 -15.84 -10.36
C GLU A 270 24.35 -14.75 -10.19
N LYS A 271 24.67 -13.48 -10.47
CA LYS A 271 23.72 -12.36 -10.35
C LYS A 271 22.51 -12.52 -11.25
N TRP A 272 22.69 -13.13 -12.42
CA TRP A 272 21.60 -13.44 -13.33
C TRP A 272 20.63 -14.46 -12.76
N VAL A 273 21.17 -15.50 -12.11
CA VAL A 273 20.37 -16.53 -11.45
C VAL A 273 19.68 -15.94 -10.21
N GLU A 274 20.37 -15.15 -9.39
CA GLU A 274 19.79 -14.48 -8.22
C GLU A 274 18.57 -13.63 -8.55
N ALA A 275 18.68 -12.79 -9.59
CA ALA A 275 17.59 -11.93 -10.04
C ALA A 275 16.40 -12.74 -10.56
N LEU A 276 16.65 -13.81 -11.33
CA LEU A 276 15.61 -14.68 -11.86
C LEU A 276 14.89 -15.43 -10.74
N VAL A 277 15.64 -16.14 -9.89
CA VAL A 277 15.11 -16.94 -8.77
C VAL A 277 14.26 -16.06 -7.86
N SER A 278 14.76 -14.89 -7.49
CA SER A 278 14.06 -14.00 -6.54
C SER A 278 12.81 -13.37 -7.15
N SER A 279 12.85 -13.01 -8.44
CA SER A 279 11.66 -12.51 -9.15
C SER A 279 10.59 -13.59 -9.30
N GLN A 280 11.01 -14.82 -9.63
CA GLN A 280 10.11 -15.95 -9.80
C GLN A 280 9.47 -16.38 -8.47
N LEU A 281 10.25 -16.41 -7.39
CA LEU A 281 9.73 -16.68 -6.04
C LEU A 281 8.77 -15.58 -5.58
N ALA A 282 9.11 -14.30 -5.80
CA ALA A 282 8.23 -13.18 -5.49
C ALA A 282 6.87 -13.28 -6.21
N ALA A 283 6.90 -13.53 -7.52
CA ALA A 283 5.68 -13.73 -8.31
C ALA A 283 4.81 -14.87 -7.75
N ARG A 284 5.43 -15.99 -7.36
CA ARG A 284 4.74 -17.17 -6.84
C ARG A 284 4.15 -16.93 -5.46
N ARG A 285 4.92 -16.34 -4.53
CA ARG A 285 4.43 -15.99 -3.20
C ARG A 285 3.25 -15.02 -3.28
N ILE A 286 3.32 -14.02 -4.15
CA ILE A 286 2.20 -13.08 -4.41
C ILE A 286 0.98 -13.83 -4.96
N ALA A 287 1.16 -14.66 -5.99
CA ALA A 287 0.07 -15.40 -6.62
C ALA A 287 -0.64 -16.34 -5.64
N LEU A 288 0.10 -16.97 -4.72
CA LEU A 288 -0.44 -17.85 -3.69
C LEU A 288 -1.39 -17.08 -2.75
N ILE A 289 -0.93 -15.99 -2.15
CA ILE A 289 -1.77 -15.16 -1.27
C ILE A 289 -2.97 -14.58 -2.04
N GLN A 290 -2.74 -14.11 -3.27
CA GLN A 290 -3.82 -13.56 -4.10
C GLN A 290 -4.91 -14.58 -4.43
N SER A 291 -4.55 -15.84 -4.69
CA SER A 291 -5.51 -16.91 -4.94
C SER A 291 -6.44 -17.08 -3.75
N GLU A 292 -5.88 -17.15 -2.54
CA GLU A 292 -6.65 -17.33 -1.32
C GLU A 292 -7.50 -16.10 -0.98
N LEU A 293 -6.97 -14.89 -1.16
CA LEU A 293 -7.75 -13.66 -1.01
C LEU A 293 -8.89 -13.56 -2.03
N LYS A 294 -8.69 -14.03 -3.28
CA LYS A 294 -9.76 -14.10 -4.29
C LYS A 294 -10.86 -15.08 -3.86
N ALA A 295 -10.48 -16.27 -3.40
CA ALA A 295 -11.42 -17.27 -2.90
C ALA A 295 -12.23 -16.72 -1.71
N PHE A 296 -11.55 -16.11 -0.74
CA PHE A 296 -12.19 -15.47 0.41
C PHE A 296 -13.12 -14.32 0.01
N ASN A 297 -12.71 -13.45 -0.93
CA ASN A 297 -13.55 -12.36 -1.44
C ASN A 297 -14.83 -12.86 -2.14
N VAL A 298 -14.76 -14.00 -2.84
CA VAL A 298 -15.94 -14.64 -3.42
C VAL A 298 -16.90 -15.12 -2.33
N GLN A 299 -16.39 -15.75 -1.27
CA GLN A 299 -17.20 -16.17 -0.13
C GLN A 299 -17.87 -14.99 0.58
N LEU A 300 -17.12 -13.91 0.79
CA LEU A 300 -17.61 -12.65 1.35
C LEU A 300 -18.76 -12.07 0.52
N LYS A 301 -18.61 -12.00 -0.81
CA LYS A 301 -19.68 -11.55 -1.73
C LYS A 301 -20.92 -12.44 -1.68
N GLN A 302 -20.76 -13.76 -1.55
CA GLN A 302 -21.88 -14.69 -1.39
C GLN A 302 -22.65 -14.43 -0.09
N LYS A 303 -21.95 -14.05 0.98
CA LYS A 303 -22.54 -13.61 2.26
C LYS A 303 -23.08 -12.16 2.23
N ARG A 304 -23.10 -11.49 1.07
CA ARG A 304 -23.45 -10.07 0.88
C ARG A 304 -22.58 -9.09 1.69
N GLN A 305 -21.40 -9.52 2.12
CA GLN A 305 -20.40 -8.71 2.79
C GLN A 305 -19.32 -8.37 1.76
N SER A 306 -19.45 -7.30 0.98
CA SER A 306 -18.37 -6.90 0.04
C SER A 306 -17.34 -6.02 0.76
N SER A 307 -16.07 -6.44 0.77
CA SER A 307 -14.98 -5.62 1.32
C SER A 307 -14.20 -4.90 0.21
N ILE A 308 -14.34 -3.58 0.13
CA ILE A 308 -13.55 -2.71 -0.76
C ILE A 308 -12.06 -2.85 -0.44
N ALA A 309 -11.71 -3.03 0.84
CA ALA A 309 -10.33 -3.20 1.27
C ALA A 309 -9.67 -4.47 0.71
N VAL A 310 -10.40 -5.58 0.63
CA VAL A 310 -9.90 -6.83 0.01
C VAL A 310 -9.70 -6.64 -1.50
N ALA A 311 -10.63 -5.95 -2.17
CA ALA A 311 -10.51 -5.68 -3.60
C ALA A 311 -9.30 -4.79 -3.92
N GLN A 312 -9.04 -3.77 -3.10
CA GLN A 312 -7.87 -2.91 -3.24
C GLN A 312 -6.57 -3.69 -3.03
N LEU A 313 -6.49 -4.48 -1.96
CA LEU A 313 -5.31 -5.33 -1.69
C LEU A 313 -5.02 -6.30 -2.85
N LEU A 314 -6.06 -6.92 -3.43
CA LEU A 314 -5.93 -7.78 -4.60
C LEU A 314 -5.35 -7.04 -5.80
N ASN A 315 -5.78 -5.79 -6.03
CA ASN A 315 -5.30 -4.95 -7.13
C ASN A 315 -3.83 -4.56 -6.92
N ASP A 316 -3.46 -4.14 -5.72
CA ASP A 316 -2.08 -3.77 -5.37
C ASP A 316 -1.11 -4.95 -5.60
N MET A 317 -1.54 -6.15 -5.22
CA MET A 317 -0.77 -7.38 -5.46
C MET A 317 -0.73 -7.78 -6.93
N ASP A 318 -1.76 -7.49 -7.73
CA ASP A 318 -1.87 -7.96 -9.12
C ASP A 318 -0.90 -7.22 -10.03
N VAL A 319 -0.77 -5.91 -9.84
CA VAL A 319 0.17 -5.08 -10.58
C VAL A 319 1.61 -5.56 -10.36
N LEU A 320 2.01 -5.76 -9.09
CA LEU A 320 3.36 -6.18 -8.75
C LEU A 320 3.63 -7.64 -9.12
N GLY A 321 2.68 -8.54 -8.85
CA GLY A 321 2.78 -9.96 -9.16
C GLY A 321 2.96 -10.22 -10.66
N LYS A 322 2.19 -9.51 -11.51
CA LYS A 322 2.33 -9.59 -12.97
C LYS A 322 3.67 -9.06 -13.45
N ALA A 323 4.18 -7.98 -12.86
CA ALA A 323 5.48 -7.43 -13.24
C ALA A 323 6.62 -8.42 -12.96
N PHE A 324 6.61 -9.08 -11.79
CA PHE A 324 7.57 -10.13 -11.47
C PHE A 324 7.42 -11.35 -12.37
N ALA A 325 6.18 -11.80 -12.62
CA ALA A 325 5.91 -12.94 -13.49
C ALA A 325 6.40 -12.69 -14.93
N TYR A 326 6.10 -11.52 -15.48
CA TYR A 326 6.56 -11.09 -16.80
C TYR A 326 8.08 -11.08 -16.90
N TYR A 327 8.77 -10.47 -15.92
CA TYR A 327 10.23 -10.43 -15.90
C TYR A 327 10.83 -11.85 -15.83
N ALA A 328 10.31 -12.69 -14.94
CA ALA A 328 10.79 -14.07 -14.79
C ALA A 328 10.55 -14.89 -16.05
N GLU A 329 9.38 -14.78 -16.68
CA GLU A 329 9.03 -15.49 -17.92
C GLU A 329 9.92 -15.07 -19.10
N LYS A 330 10.01 -13.77 -19.35
CA LYS A 330 10.79 -13.22 -20.48
C LYS A 330 12.27 -13.61 -20.42
N TYR A 331 12.84 -13.71 -19.22
CA TYR A 331 14.28 -13.90 -19.06
C TYR A 331 14.72 -15.30 -18.61
N ARG A 332 13.79 -16.22 -18.34
CA ARG A 332 14.09 -17.59 -17.90
C ARG A 332 15.05 -18.31 -18.84
N SER A 333 14.66 -18.46 -20.10
CA SER A 333 15.42 -19.21 -21.10
C SER A 333 16.73 -18.53 -21.47
N LEU A 334 16.75 -17.19 -21.43
CA LEU A 334 17.97 -16.40 -21.65
C LEU A 334 18.99 -16.65 -20.54
N THR A 335 18.58 -16.63 -19.27
CA THR A 335 19.47 -16.91 -18.14
C THR A 335 20.09 -18.31 -18.27
N TRP A 336 19.32 -19.33 -18.65
CA TRP A 336 19.86 -20.68 -18.90
C TRP A 336 20.91 -20.70 -20.02
N LYS A 337 20.67 -20.00 -21.13
CA LYS A 337 21.64 -19.90 -22.24
C LYS A 337 22.94 -19.20 -21.84
N ILE A 338 22.85 -18.14 -21.05
CA ILE A 338 24.03 -17.39 -20.58
C ILE A 338 24.85 -18.21 -19.59
N VAL A 339 24.18 -18.87 -18.63
CA VAL A 339 24.83 -19.58 -17.52
C VAL A 339 25.43 -20.92 -17.95
N LEU A 340 24.71 -21.68 -18.80
CA LEU A 340 25.17 -23.00 -19.24
C LEU A 340 26.05 -22.90 -20.49
N GLY A 341 25.57 -22.20 -21.53
CA GLY A 341 26.29 -21.93 -22.76
C GLY A 341 27.14 -23.11 -23.26
N GLU A 342 28.39 -22.81 -23.61
CA GLU A 342 29.38 -23.81 -24.05
C GLU A 342 29.83 -24.76 -22.93
N ARG A 343 29.63 -24.40 -21.65
CA ARG A 343 30.02 -25.21 -20.48
C ARG A 343 29.06 -26.36 -20.17
N ALA A 344 27.89 -26.41 -20.81
CA ALA A 344 26.91 -27.47 -20.60
C ALA A 344 27.50 -28.88 -20.81
N SER A 345 28.34 -29.03 -21.84
CA SER A 345 29.03 -30.30 -22.15
C SER A 345 30.01 -30.71 -21.05
N ASP A 346 30.76 -29.76 -20.49
CA ASP A 346 31.71 -30.02 -19.40
C ASP A 346 30.96 -30.46 -18.13
N TYR A 347 29.86 -29.79 -17.78
CA TYR A 347 29.03 -30.16 -16.63
C TYR A 347 28.37 -31.54 -16.81
N LEU A 348 27.90 -31.87 -18.02
CA LEU A 348 27.38 -33.20 -18.36
C LEU A 348 28.46 -34.27 -18.17
N GLY A 349 29.67 -34.04 -18.66
CA GLY A 349 30.81 -34.94 -18.49
C GLY A 349 31.13 -35.22 -17.02
N ARG A 350 31.06 -34.19 -16.16
CA ARG A 350 31.25 -34.33 -14.70
C ARG A 350 30.15 -35.18 -14.06
N LEU A 351 28.88 -34.93 -14.37
CA LEU A 351 27.76 -35.73 -13.87
C LEU A 351 27.88 -37.20 -14.32
N TYR A 352 28.23 -37.45 -15.57
CA TYR A 352 28.46 -38.80 -16.08
C TYR A 352 29.60 -39.51 -15.36
N SER A 353 30.70 -38.81 -15.05
CA SER A 353 31.81 -39.39 -14.28
C SER A 353 31.37 -39.83 -12.88
N VAL A 354 30.56 -39.02 -12.20
CA VAL A 354 30.06 -39.32 -10.84
C VAL A 354 29.02 -40.44 -10.86
N LEU A 355 28.12 -40.45 -11.85
CA LEU A 355 27.13 -41.51 -12.03
C LEU A 355 27.77 -42.85 -12.46
N ALA A 356 28.93 -42.81 -13.12
CA ALA A 356 29.64 -44.00 -13.59
C ALA A 356 30.56 -44.64 -12.54
N THR A 357 30.93 -43.92 -11.47
CA THR A 357 31.66 -44.48 -10.33
C THR A 357 30.70 -45.24 -9.42
N PRO A 358 30.77 -46.60 -9.36
CA PRO A 358 29.98 -47.37 -8.41
C PRO A 358 30.65 -47.25 -7.04
N ASP A 359 29.93 -46.85 -6.01
CA ASP A 359 30.42 -46.93 -4.63
C ASP A 359 30.67 -48.40 -4.26
N PHE A 360 31.91 -48.85 -4.38
CA PHE A 360 32.45 -49.97 -3.63
C PHE A 360 33.88 -49.65 -3.24
N GLU A 361 34.06 -48.97 -2.11
CA GLU A 361 35.10 -49.33 -1.15
C GLU A 361 34.83 -48.66 0.20
N TYR A 362 34.38 -49.48 1.16
CA TYR A 362 34.46 -49.24 2.60
C TYR A 362 35.87 -48.75 2.93
N GLY A 363 36.04 -47.47 3.26
CA GLY A 363 37.41 -46.98 3.40
C GLY A 363 37.66 -45.62 4.04
N HIS A 364 36.70 -44.71 4.17
CA HIS A 364 36.88 -43.53 5.02
C HIS A 364 35.53 -43.01 5.49
N GLY A 365 35.40 -42.79 6.81
CA GLY A 365 34.26 -42.13 7.43
C GLY A 365 34.15 -40.65 7.01
N ALA A 366 33.84 -40.39 5.75
CA ALA A 366 33.49 -39.08 5.23
C ALA A 366 31.96 -38.91 5.33
N SER A 367 31.56 -38.46 6.51
CA SER A 367 30.25 -37.98 6.97
C SER A 367 28.98 -38.29 6.15
N ILE A 368 27.99 -38.83 6.85
CA ILE A 368 26.53 -38.79 6.58
C ILE A 368 25.98 -37.32 6.51
N GLN A 369 26.85 -36.31 6.36
CA GLN A 369 26.55 -34.88 6.39
C GLN A 369 26.84 -34.13 5.08
N ALA A 370 27.36 -34.78 4.02
CA ALA A 370 27.56 -34.10 2.73
C ALA A 370 26.20 -33.83 2.06
N ASP A 371 25.97 -32.60 1.59
CA ASP A 371 24.72 -32.23 0.91
C ASP A 371 24.62 -33.04 -0.41
N PRO A 372 23.55 -33.82 -0.63
CA PRO A 372 23.44 -34.69 -1.80
C PRO A 372 23.42 -33.94 -3.13
N ARG A 373 23.20 -32.61 -3.11
CA ARG A 373 23.29 -31.72 -4.27
C ARG A 373 24.72 -31.32 -4.63
N THR A 374 25.69 -31.56 -3.76
CA THR A 374 27.08 -31.15 -4.03
C THR A 374 27.71 -32.05 -5.09
N VAL A 375 28.14 -31.41 -6.18
CA VAL A 375 28.93 -32.04 -7.24
C VAL A 375 30.18 -31.19 -7.40
N GLU A 376 31.35 -31.80 -7.25
CA GLU A 376 32.63 -31.10 -7.36
C GLU A 376 32.70 -30.35 -8.70
N ASP A 377 33.14 -29.09 -8.64
CA ASP A 377 33.27 -28.16 -9.77
C ASP A 377 31.97 -27.80 -10.53
N ILE A 378 30.78 -28.09 -9.98
CA ILE A 378 29.52 -27.49 -10.47
C ILE A 378 29.12 -26.36 -9.51
N PRO A 379 29.08 -25.10 -9.96
CA PRO A 379 28.71 -23.98 -9.10
C PRO A 379 27.27 -24.03 -8.57
N ASP A 380 27.03 -23.52 -7.37
CA ASP A 380 25.70 -23.46 -6.74
C ASP A 380 24.67 -22.73 -7.61
N TYR A 381 25.05 -21.66 -8.30
CA TYR A 381 24.14 -20.93 -9.19
C TYR A 381 23.70 -21.76 -10.41
N VAL A 382 24.50 -22.75 -10.84
CA VAL A 382 24.10 -23.71 -11.88
C VAL A 382 23.11 -24.72 -11.30
N ILE A 383 23.39 -25.26 -10.11
CA ILE A 383 22.49 -26.16 -9.40
C ILE A 383 21.14 -25.51 -9.12
N SER A 384 21.13 -24.22 -8.77
CA SER A 384 19.93 -23.42 -8.57
C SER A 384 19.01 -23.38 -9.79
N LEU A 385 19.55 -23.32 -11.01
CA LEU A 385 18.73 -23.37 -12.23
C LEU A 385 17.93 -24.67 -12.31
N PHE A 386 18.51 -25.79 -11.93
CA PHE A 386 17.85 -27.10 -11.99
C PHE A 386 16.66 -27.23 -11.02
N HIS A 387 16.50 -26.30 -10.08
CA HIS A 387 15.37 -26.26 -9.16
C HIS A 387 14.26 -25.28 -9.61
N LEU A 388 14.43 -24.57 -10.73
CA LEU A 388 13.43 -23.60 -11.18
C LEU A 388 12.26 -24.26 -11.92
N LEU A 389 11.04 -23.89 -11.54
CA LEU A 389 9.80 -24.28 -12.22
C LEU A 389 8.89 -23.07 -12.52
N PRO A 390 8.30 -22.95 -13.73
CA PRO A 390 8.25 -23.96 -14.79
C PRO A 390 9.60 -24.13 -15.50
N THR A 391 9.77 -25.27 -16.18
CA THR A 391 10.98 -25.58 -16.95
C THR A 391 11.20 -24.53 -18.05
N PRO A 392 12.47 -24.26 -18.42
CA PRO A 392 12.77 -23.27 -19.45
C PRO A 392 12.26 -23.71 -20.83
N GLU A 393 11.62 -22.79 -21.55
CA GLU A 393 11.12 -23.02 -22.91
C GLU A 393 12.22 -22.69 -23.93
N ASN A 394 12.24 -23.34 -25.10
CA ASN A 394 13.14 -22.97 -26.21
C ASN A 394 14.65 -22.96 -25.85
N VAL A 395 15.05 -23.87 -24.96
CA VAL A 395 16.47 -24.13 -24.63
C VAL A 395 16.96 -25.41 -25.30
N PRO A 396 18.28 -25.52 -25.58
CA PRO A 396 18.90 -26.76 -26.04
C PRO A 396 18.54 -27.97 -25.17
N ARG A 397 18.33 -29.12 -25.81
CA ARG A 397 18.04 -30.41 -25.13
C ARG A 397 19.11 -30.79 -24.12
N GLU A 398 20.37 -30.48 -24.42
CA GLU A 398 21.52 -30.73 -23.54
C GLU A 398 21.35 -30.07 -22.17
N TYR A 399 20.71 -28.90 -22.11
CA TYR A 399 20.50 -28.19 -20.85
C TYR A 399 19.46 -28.90 -19.98
N LEU A 400 18.36 -29.35 -20.60
CA LEU A 400 17.34 -30.14 -19.92
C LEU A 400 17.91 -31.50 -19.48
N GLU A 401 18.73 -32.14 -20.31
CA GLU A 401 19.42 -33.38 -19.97
C GLU A 401 20.33 -33.21 -18.75
N LEU A 402 21.08 -32.11 -18.67
CA LEU A 402 21.92 -31.79 -17.51
C LEU A 402 21.09 -31.75 -16.20
N ALA A 403 19.94 -31.10 -16.21
CA ALA A 403 19.04 -31.05 -15.05
C ALA A 403 18.44 -32.42 -14.71
N ILE A 404 18.07 -33.22 -15.72
CA ILE A 404 17.58 -34.60 -15.54
C ILE A 404 18.65 -35.44 -14.83
N ARG A 405 19.89 -35.42 -15.34
CA ARG A 405 21.00 -36.21 -14.77
C ARG A 405 21.37 -35.77 -13.37
N PHE A 406 21.32 -34.47 -13.10
CA PHE A 406 21.51 -33.94 -11.76
C PHE A 406 20.48 -34.51 -10.77
N HIS A 407 19.19 -34.42 -11.09
CA HIS A 407 18.15 -34.94 -10.21
C HIS A 407 18.18 -36.46 -10.09
N GLN A 408 18.54 -37.17 -11.17
CA GLN A 408 18.79 -38.62 -11.13
C GLN A 408 19.89 -38.96 -10.10
N LEU A 409 21.01 -38.23 -10.13
CA LEU A 409 22.10 -38.41 -9.17
C LEU A 409 21.64 -38.18 -7.72
N VAL A 410 20.84 -37.14 -7.47
CA VAL A 410 20.30 -36.86 -6.13
C VAL A 410 19.40 -37.99 -5.64
N VAL A 411 18.56 -38.55 -6.53
CA VAL A 411 17.70 -39.71 -6.22
C VAL A 411 18.52 -40.97 -5.96
N ASP A 412 19.52 -41.26 -6.80
CA ASP A 412 20.39 -42.43 -6.63
C ASP A 412 21.18 -42.36 -5.30
N ARG A 413 21.63 -41.16 -4.90
CA ARG A 413 22.29 -40.93 -3.61
C ARG A 413 21.36 -41.17 -2.41
N ASP A 414 20.09 -40.76 -2.46
CA ASP A 414 19.14 -41.07 -1.37
C ASP A 414 18.86 -42.56 -1.24
N MET A 415 18.71 -43.26 -2.37
CA MET A 415 18.46 -44.70 -2.37
C MET A 415 19.63 -45.52 -1.81
N ASN A 416 20.85 -44.99 -1.88
CA ASN A 416 22.08 -45.65 -1.41
C ASN A 416 22.53 -45.21 0.00
N THR A 417 21.83 -44.28 0.67
CA THR A 417 22.22 -43.78 1.99
C THR A 417 21.59 -44.63 3.12
N GLU A 418 22.41 -45.38 3.89
CA GLU A 418 21.95 -46.10 5.10
C GLU A 418 22.08 -45.22 6.37
N GLY A 419 20.96 -44.92 7.07
CA GLY A 419 20.98 -44.21 8.37
C GLY A 419 19.73 -43.37 8.72
N GLU A 420 19.70 -42.78 9.93
CA GLU A 420 18.67 -41.81 10.34
C GLU A 420 18.78 -40.51 9.54
N ARG A 421 17.81 -40.29 8.64
CA ARG A 421 17.72 -39.08 7.83
C ARG A 421 17.21 -37.91 8.67
N ASN A 422 18.02 -36.85 8.79
CA ASN A 422 17.55 -35.59 9.38
C ASN A 422 16.47 -34.92 8.48
N GLU A 423 15.64 -34.05 9.05
CA GLU A 423 14.57 -33.38 8.29
C GLU A 423 15.11 -32.56 7.10
N LYS A 424 16.31 -31.97 7.25
CA LYS A 424 16.98 -31.21 6.20
C LYS A 424 17.31 -32.09 4.98
N PHE A 425 17.77 -33.32 5.18
CA PHE A 425 18.07 -34.29 4.13
C PHE A 425 16.81 -34.73 3.41
N LYS A 426 15.72 -35.01 4.15
CA LYS A 426 14.40 -35.35 3.57
C LYS A 426 13.83 -34.20 2.73
N LEU A 427 13.98 -32.96 3.19
CA LEU A 427 13.57 -31.75 2.46
C LEU A 427 14.36 -31.54 1.17
N ILE A 428 15.67 -31.82 1.20
CA ILE A 428 16.56 -31.62 0.05
C ILE A 428 16.31 -32.66 -1.05
N VAL A 429 16.13 -33.92 -0.67
CA VAL A 429 15.91 -35.02 -1.63
C VAL A 429 14.46 -35.08 -2.11
N GLY A 430 13.48 -34.73 -1.26
CA GLY A 430 12.06 -34.94 -1.54
C GLY A 430 11.55 -34.31 -2.84
N ASP A 431 12.17 -33.21 -3.28
CA ASP A 431 11.77 -32.51 -4.51
C ASP A 431 12.37 -33.15 -5.79
N ALA A 432 13.49 -33.89 -5.66
CA ALA A 432 14.28 -34.38 -6.79
C ALA A 432 13.54 -35.38 -7.71
N PRO A 433 12.75 -36.35 -7.22
CA PRO A 433 11.97 -37.24 -8.10
C PRO A 433 10.96 -36.48 -8.96
N ILE A 434 10.30 -35.46 -8.40
CA ILE A 434 9.28 -34.67 -9.11
C ILE A 434 9.97 -33.75 -10.12
N LEU A 435 11.08 -33.13 -9.76
CA LEU A 435 11.89 -32.33 -10.69
C LEU A 435 12.44 -33.20 -11.82
N TRP A 436 12.97 -34.39 -11.52
CA TRP A 436 13.44 -35.36 -12.51
C TRP A 436 12.36 -35.68 -13.56
N GLN A 437 11.13 -35.95 -13.10
CA GLN A 437 9.99 -36.18 -13.99
C GLN A 437 9.64 -34.95 -14.83
N ASN A 438 9.51 -33.76 -14.22
CA ASN A 438 9.15 -32.52 -14.93
C ASN A 438 10.16 -32.15 -16.02
N TYR A 439 11.47 -32.28 -15.73
CA TYR A 439 12.52 -32.06 -16.72
C TYR A 439 12.53 -33.15 -17.80
N GLY A 440 12.23 -34.40 -17.44
CA GLY A 440 12.05 -35.51 -18.39
C GLY A 440 10.91 -35.25 -19.38
N ASP A 441 9.76 -34.78 -18.88
CA ASP A 441 8.61 -34.42 -19.70
C ASP A 441 8.92 -33.23 -20.62
N ALA A 442 9.60 -32.20 -20.10
CA ALA A 442 10.05 -31.05 -20.88
C ALA A 442 11.05 -31.46 -21.98
N TYR A 443 11.98 -32.38 -21.66
CA TYR A 443 12.93 -32.93 -22.62
C TYR A 443 12.20 -33.69 -23.74
N ALA A 444 11.22 -34.53 -23.39
CA ALA A 444 10.42 -35.27 -24.36
C ALA A 444 9.59 -34.34 -25.27
N ALA A 445 9.07 -33.24 -24.73
CA ALA A 445 8.29 -32.24 -25.47
C ALA A 445 9.15 -31.30 -26.34
N SER A 446 10.45 -31.17 -26.06
CA SER A 446 11.34 -30.25 -26.77
C SER A 446 11.60 -30.68 -28.22
N SER A 447 11.65 -29.74 -29.17
CA SER A 447 12.03 -30.02 -30.57
C SER A 447 13.56 -29.96 -30.75
N PRO A 448 14.19 -30.89 -31.50
CA PRO A 448 15.64 -30.86 -31.79
C PRO A 448 16.13 -29.59 -32.49
N TYR A 449 15.20 -28.84 -33.11
CA TYR A 449 15.49 -27.64 -33.91
C TYR A 449 15.04 -26.33 -33.22
N SER A 450 14.50 -26.39 -31.99
CA SER A 450 14.07 -25.20 -31.25
C SER A 450 15.23 -24.57 -30.46
N ALA A 451 16.28 -24.15 -31.18
CA ALA A 451 17.24 -23.22 -30.63
C ALA A 451 16.81 -21.82 -31.06
N GLY A 452 15.96 -21.17 -30.24
CA GLY A 452 15.67 -19.75 -30.45
C GLY A 452 16.97 -18.95 -30.50
N SER A 453 17.04 -17.96 -31.39
CA SER A 453 18.20 -17.08 -31.61
C SER A 453 18.84 -16.58 -30.30
N THR A 454 20.17 -16.48 -30.28
CA THR A 454 20.98 -15.88 -29.21
C THR A 454 21.15 -14.36 -29.34
N ASP A 455 20.51 -13.73 -30.34
CA ASP A 455 20.85 -12.40 -30.85
C ASP A 455 20.58 -11.24 -29.85
N ASP A 456 21.62 -10.89 -29.08
CA ASP A 456 22.32 -9.60 -28.87
C ASP A 456 21.56 -8.25 -28.75
N GLY A 457 20.24 -8.19 -28.94
CA GLY A 457 19.41 -7.00 -28.66
C GLY A 457 18.97 -6.87 -27.19
N THR A 458 19.18 -7.92 -26.38
CA THR A 458 18.43 -8.22 -25.15
C THR A 458 18.86 -7.47 -23.89
N TRP A 459 20.06 -6.89 -23.86
CA TRP A 459 20.60 -6.28 -22.64
C TRP A 459 19.92 -4.96 -22.26
N ALA A 460 19.82 -4.04 -23.23
CA ALA A 460 19.15 -2.76 -23.02
C ALA A 460 17.67 -2.94 -22.71
N GLU A 461 17.02 -3.94 -23.32
CA GLU A 461 15.63 -4.30 -23.00
C GLU A 461 15.50 -4.83 -21.57
N ARG A 462 16.43 -5.67 -21.12
CA ARG A 462 16.42 -6.22 -19.76
C ARG A 462 16.73 -5.20 -18.69
N GLU A 463 17.66 -4.29 -18.96
CA GLU A 463 17.93 -3.14 -18.10
C GLU A 463 16.66 -2.28 -17.96
N ASN A 464 15.99 -1.99 -19.08
CA ASN A 464 14.73 -1.24 -19.07
C ASN A 464 13.62 -1.96 -18.29
N ASP A 465 13.46 -3.27 -18.50
CA ASP A 465 12.46 -4.08 -17.78
C ASP A 465 12.79 -4.21 -16.28
N ALA A 466 14.07 -4.34 -15.92
CA ALA A 466 14.51 -4.35 -14.52
C ALA A 466 14.24 -3.00 -13.86
N ASN A 467 14.53 -1.90 -14.55
CA ASN A 467 14.19 -0.54 -14.10
C ASN A 467 12.68 -0.35 -13.95
N GLN A 468 11.88 -0.85 -14.90
CA GLN A 468 10.42 -0.81 -14.82
C GLN A 468 9.91 -1.62 -13.62
N LEU A 469 10.42 -2.84 -13.40
CA LEU A 469 10.08 -3.67 -12.25
C LEU A 469 10.43 -2.98 -10.93
N ARG A 470 11.63 -2.37 -10.84
CA ARG A 470 12.04 -1.58 -9.66
C ARG A 470 11.09 -0.40 -9.39
N ARG A 471 10.64 0.30 -10.43
CA ARG A 471 9.66 1.40 -10.30
C ARG A 471 8.29 0.91 -9.81
N ILE A 472 7.81 -0.22 -10.31
CA ILE A 472 6.55 -0.83 -9.87
C ILE A 472 6.66 -1.27 -8.40
N TYR A 473 7.77 -1.91 -8.02
CA TYR A 473 8.05 -2.25 -6.63
C TYR A 473 8.10 -1.02 -5.72
N ALA A 474 8.81 0.04 -6.13
CA ALA A 474 8.85 1.30 -5.37
C ALA A 474 7.45 1.90 -5.16
N THR A 475 6.57 1.80 -6.16
CA THR A 475 5.17 2.26 -6.04
C THR A 475 4.39 1.46 -4.99
N ALA A 476 4.60 0.14 -4.93
CA ALA A 476 3.99 -0.72 -3.90
C ALA A 476 4.53 -0.42 -2.49
N VAL A 477 5.84 -0.14 -2.38
CA VAL A 477 6.48 0.30 -1.14
C VAL A 477 5.89 1.63 -0.67
N ASP A 478 5.71 2.60 -1.57
CA ASP A 478 5.08 3.89 -1.26
C ASP A 478 3.63 3.72 -0.78
N ALA A 479 2.85 2.83 -1.40
CA ALA A 479 1.49 2.52 -0.96
C ALA A 479 1.47 1.93 0.46
N ARG A 480 2.42 1.04 0.79
CA ARG A 480 2.58 0.50 2.14
C ARG A 480 2.91 1.59 3.16
N TYR A 481 3.85 2.50 2.85
CA TYR A 481 4.17 3.62 3.75
C TYR A 481 2.94 4.50 4.03
N ARG A 482 2.13 4.81 3.01
CA ARG A 482 0.87 5.55 3.22
C ARG A 482 -0.09 4.77 4.14
N SER A 483 -0.20 3.45 3.98
CA SER A 483 -1.02 2.63 4.87
C SER A 483 -0.53 2.69 6.32
N HIS A 484 0.79 2.64 6.57
CA HIS A 484 1.35 2.76 7.92
C HIS A 484 1.06 4.14 8.53
N VAL A 485 1.15 5.21 7.73
CA VAL A 485 0.79 6.56 8.17
C VAL A 485 -0.67 6.63 8.60
N GLU A 486 -1.59 6.07 7.80
CA GLU A 486 -3.01 6.06 8.14
C GLU A 486 -3.28 5.30 9.44
N THR A 487 -2.69 4.11 9.60
CA THR A 487 -2.80 3.32 10.84
C THR A 487 -2.26 4.08 12.05
N LEU A 488 -1.11 4.74 11.91
CA LEU A 488 -0.54 5.55 12.99
C LEU A 488 -1.45 6.72 13.35
N ARG A 489 -1.94 7.48 12.36
CA ARG A 489 -2.81 8.64 12.58
C ARG A 489 -4.14 8.27 13.21
N GLU A 490 -4.73 7.16 12.77
CA GLU A 490 -5.95 6.61 13.37
C GLU A 490 -5.73 6.19 14.82
N TYR A 491 -4.62 5.50 15.10
CA TYR A 491 -4.23 5.14 16.46
C TYR A 491 -4.07 6.36 17.37
N SER A 492 -3.32 7.38 16.92
CA SER A 492 -3.14 8.63 17.67
C SER A 492 -4.45 9.37 17.90
N TYR A 493 -5.35 9.43 16.91
CA TYR A 493 -6.66 10.09 17.05
C TYR A 493 -7.59 9.37 18.04
N GLY A 494 -7.56 8.03 18.03
CA GLY A 494 -8.32 7.17 18.95
C GLY A 494 -7.74 7.11 20.37
N MET A 495 -6.59 7.75 20.62
CA MET A 495 -6.00 7.83 21.96
C MET A 495 -6.85 8.73 22.86
N THR A 496 -7.28 8.19 24.01
CA THR A 496 -8.08 8.92 25.01
C THR A 496 -7.18 9.75 25.91
N VAL A 497 -7.74 10.75 26.59
CA VAL A 497 -6.97 11.64 27.47
C VAL A 497 -6.34 10.85 28.62
N GLN A 498 -7.08 9.90 29.20
CA GLN A 498 -6.56 9.00 30.24
C GLN A 498 -5.37 8.20 29.73
N LYS A 499 -5.48 7.58 28.53
CA LYS A 499 -4.36 6.88 27.89
C LYS A 499 -3.15 7.79 27.67
N GLN A 500 -3.35 9.03 27.22
CA GLN A 500 -2.25 9.99 27.07
C GLN A 500 -1.56 10.30 28.40
N VAL A 501 -2.31 10.51 29.48
CA VAL A 501 -1.74 10.77 30.81
C VAL A 501 -0.97 9.56 31.31
N GLN A 502 -1.52 8.36 31.19
CA GLN A 502 -0.83 7.16 31.65
C GLN A 502 0.43 6.86 30.83
N VAL A 503 0.40 7.02 29.50
CA VAL A 503 1.60 6.91 28.66
C VAL A 503 2.68 7.90 29.14
N LYS A 504 2.32 9.13 29.53
CA LYS A 504 3.27 10.10 30.12
C LYS A 504 3.84 9.59 31.45
N GLU A 505 3.00 9.04 32.34
CA GLU A 505 3.45 8.50 33.63
C GLU A 505 4.36 7.27 33.45
N GLU A 506 4.00 6.33 32.58
CA GLU A 506 4.81 5.15 32.24
C GLU A 506 6.15 5.54 31.64
N LEU A 507 6.16 6.49 30.70
CA LEU A 507 7.37 7.05 30.10
C LEU A 507 8.28 7.66 31.18
N MET A 508 7.73 8.45 32.10
CA MET A 508 8.50 9.05 33.20
C MET A 508 9.02 7.99 34.18
N ALA A 509 8.25 6.96 34.48
CA ALA A 509 8.65 5.86 35.36
C ALA A 509 9.75 5.00 34.75
N LEU A 510 9.62 4.61 33.47
CA LEU A 510 10.63 3.87 32.73
C LEU A 510 11.92 4.68 32.58
N TYR A 511 11.81 5.96 32.27
CA TYR A 511 12.94 6.87 32.21
C TYR A 511 13.65 7.02 33.56
N SER A 512 12.88 7.18 34.65
CA SER A 512 13.42 7.27 36.01
C SER A 512 14.11 5.97 36.41
N ARG A 513 13.56 4.80 36.06
CA ARG A 513 14.21 3.49 36.27
C ARG A 513 15.50 3.40 35.48
N TRP A 514 15.48 3.79 34.20
CA TRP A 514 16.64 3.77 33.32
C TRP A 514 17.80 4.64 33.88
N ILE A 515 17.53 5.90 34.26
CA ILE A 515 18.56 6.79 34.84
C ILE A 515 19.11 6.28 36.16
N ASN A 516 18.26 5.68 37.01
CA ASN A 516 18.66 5.24 38.34
C ASN A 516 19.18 3.80 38.38
N SER A 517 19.07 3.04 37.30
CA SER A 517 19.55 1.67 37.21
C SER A 517 20.92 1.61 36.55
N ASN A 518 21.81 0.77 37.09
CA ASN A 518 22.96 0.25 36.35
C ASN A 518 22.53 -0.92 35.44
N ASP A 519 21.24 -1.05 35.10
CA ASP A 519 20.71 -2.19 34.37
C ASP A 519 21.16 -2.11 32.90
N PRO A 520 22.03 -3.01 32.43
CA PRO A 520 22.57 -2.96 31.08
C PRO A 520 21.56 -3.39 29.99
N TYR A 521 20.35 -3.81 30.36
CA TYR A 521 19.44 -4.54 29.46
C TYR A 521 18.02 -3.96 29.42
N SER A 522 17.80 -2.95 28.56
CA SER A 522 16.63 -2.94 27.63
C SER A 522 16.43 -1.62 26.86
N ILE A 523 16.87 -0.47 27.37
CA ILE A 523 16.65 0.84 26.73
C ILE A 523 17.99 1.48 26.35
N THR A 524 18.20 1.71 25.05
CA THR A 524 19.45 2.26 24.49
C THR A 524 19.45 3.79 24.32
N SER A 525 18.27 4.42 24.25
CA SER A 525 18.11 5.88 24.10
C SER A 525 16.69 6.33 24.47
N VAL A 526 16.48 7.63 24.71
CA VAL A 526 15.12 8.18 24.92
C VAL A 526 14.28 8.06 23.66
N THR A 527 14.91 8.18 22.49
CA THR A 527 14.28 7.90 21.20
C THR A 527 13.75 6.47 21.12
N GLY A 528 14.52 5.48 21.56
CA GLY A 528 14.11 4.08 21.61
C GLY A 528 12.92 3.85 22.54
N LEU A 529 12.94 4.46 23.72
CA LEU A 529 11.83 4.44 24.67
C LEU A 529 10.55 5.03 24.07
N LEU A 530 10.65 6.18 23.41
CA LEU A 530 9.51 6.83 22.74
C LEU A 530 8.95 5.95 21.61
N ILE A 531 9.82 5.34 20.80
CA ILE A 531 9.38 4.44 19.71
C ILE A 531 8.61 3.24 20.29
N ASP A 532 9.18 2.57 21.30
CA ASP A 532 8.59 1.39 21.95
C ASP A 532 7.19 1.66 22.52
N ARG A 533 6.97 2.85 23.09
CA ARG A 533 5.71 3.17 23.79
C ARG A 533 4.67 3.89 22.94
N ILE A 534 5.10 4.65 21.92
CA ILE A 534 4.20 5.51 21.13
C ILE A 534 3.84 4.89 19.77
N ILE A 535 4.78 4.18 19.14
CA ILE A 535 4.54 3.60 17.82
C ILE A 535 3.89 2.23 17.97
N PRO A 536 2.72 1.98 17.35
CA PRO A 536 2.07 0.68 17.44
C PRO A 536 2.89 -0.41 16.71
N GLU A 537 2.89 -1.63 17.24
CA GLU A 537 3.73 -2.76 16.78
C GLU A 537 3.60 -3.10 15.28
N GLY A 538 2.46 -2.78 14.64
CA GLY A 538 2.25 -2.95 13.20
C GLY A 538 2.90 -1.89 12.31
N VAL A 539 3.57 -0.89 12.89
CA VAL A 539 4.23 0.19 12.16
C VAL A 539 5.75 0.04 12.30
N PRO A 540 6.49 -0.27 11.22
CA PRO A 540 7.89 -0.67 11.28
C PRO A 540 8.87 0.51 11.44
N PHE A 541 8.58 1.42 12.38
CA PHE A 541 9.46 2.53 12.72
C PHE A 541 10.48 2.10 13.79
N LYS A 542 11.72 2.58 13.66
CA LYS A 542 12.88 2.16 14.47
C LYS A 542 13.86 3.33 14.55
N GLU A 543 14.73 3.33 15.56
CA GLU A 543 15.73 4.41 15.75
C GLU A 543 16.55 4.72 14.48
N LYS A 544 16.90 3.71 13.68
CA LYS A 544 17.65 3.90 12.41
C LYS A 544 16.96 4.82 11.38
N HIS A 545 15.64 5.01 11.50
CA HIS A 545 14.87 5.91 10.63
C HIS A 545 14.96 7.37 11.10
N VAL A 546 15.37 7.61 12.35
CA VAL A 546 15.60 8.93 12.95
C VAL A 546 16.95 9.46 12.49
N ARG A 547 16.99 9.86 11.21
CA ARG A 547 18.16 10.43 10.53
C ARG A 547 17.71 11.52 9.59
N GLU A 548 18.62 12.44 9.26
CA GLU A 548 18.35 13.48 8.27
C GLU A 548 17.86 12.89 6.94
N PRO A 549 16.89 13.55 6.29
CA PRO A 549 16.35 13.04 5.05
C PRO A 549 17.32 13.28 3.88
N THR A 550 17.45 12.29 2.99
CA THR A 550 18.40 12.31 1.86
C THR A 550 17.70 12.40 0.51
N ASP A 551 18.45 12.82 -0.52
CA ASP A 551 17.90 13.13 -1.85
C ASP A 551 17.21 11.98 -2.58
N ASP A 552 17.61 10.75 -2.26
CA ASP A 552 17.10 9.49 -2.79
C ASP A 552 15.80 8.99 -2.12
N MET A 553 15.38 9.59 -1.01
CA MET A 553 14.18 9.15 -0.29
C MET A 553 12.88 9.55 -1.00
N SER A 554 11.98 8.57 -1.19
CA SER A 554 10.67 8.79 -1.79
C SER A 554 9.78 9.71 -0.93
N LEU A 555 8.83 10.37 -1.58
CA LEU A 555 7.86 11.23 -0.90
C LEU A 555 7.07 10.46 0.17
N ALA A 556 6.58 9.25 -0.14
CA ALA A 556 5.81 8.47 0.83
C ALA A 556 6.65 7.99 2.02
N TYR A 557 7.94 7.68 1.81
CA TYR A 557 8.85 7.38 2.93
C TYR A 557 9.05 8.60 3.83
N ASN A 558 9.26 9.79 3.25
CA ASN A 558 9.41 11.02 4.03
C ASN A 558 8.12 11.36 4.79
N GLU A 559 6.94 11.15 4.18
CA GLU A 559 5.64 11.30 4.84
C GLU A 559 5.51 10.34 6.03
N PHE A 560 5.95 9.10 5.86
CA PHE A 560 5.97 8.08 6.90
C PHE A 560 6.86 8.47 8.09
N VAL A 561 8.13 8.79 7.83
CA VAL A 561 9.05 9.18 8.91
C VAL A 561 8.57 10.45 9.61
N TRP A 562 8.11 11.45 8.86
CA TRP A 562 7.59 12.68 9.46
C TRP A 562 6.37 12.42 10.35
N ALA A 563 5.42 11.59 9.93
CA ALA A 563 4.26 11.24 10.73
C ALA A 563 4.65 10.52 12.04
N CYS A 564 5.63 9.61 11.98
CA CYS A 564 6.19 8.97 13.17
C CYS A 564 6.86 9.99 14.11
N LEU A 565 7.71 10.88 13.58
CA LEU A 565 8.39 11.90 14.38
C LEU A 565 7.39 12.86 15.04
N GLN A 566 6.32 13.24 14.35
CA GLN A 566 5.23 14.06 14.94
C GLN A 566 4.53 13.33 16.10
N ALA A 567 4.35 12.01 16.02
CA ALA A 567 3.79 11.24 17.12
C ALA A 567 4.74 11.20 18.33
N LEU A 568 6.05 11.10 18.10
CA LEU A 568 7.05 11.12 19.19
C LEU A 568 7.14 12.52 19.84
N ASP A 569 7.11 13.59 19.04
CA ASP A 569 7.27 14.98 19.49
C ASP A 569 6.22 15.38 20.55
N GLU A 570 4.99 14.85 20.43
CA GLU A 570 3.92 15.05 21.43
C GLU A 570 4.35 14.64 22.86
N PHE A 571 5.24 13.66 22.98
CA PHE A 571 5.73 13.13 24.27
C PHE A 571 7.20 13.46 24.55
N ALA A 572 7.99 13.81 23.54
CA ALA A 572 9.42 14.12 23.71
C ALA A 572 9.66 15.31 24.66
N SER A 573 8.73 16.27 24.69
CA SER A 573 8.79 17.43 25.59
C SER A 573 8.86 17.08 27.09
N LEU A 574 8.40 15.88 27.50
CA LEU A 574 8.52 15.40 28.88
C LEU A 574 9.97 15.36 29.38
N PHE A 575 10.90 15.07 28.47
CA PHE A 575 12.30 14.83 28.81
C PHE A 575 13.21 16.01 28.50
N ALA A 576 12.65 17.13 28.01
CA ALA A 576 13.41 18.27 27.52
C ALA A 576 14.36 18.89 28.56
N HIS A 577 14.12 18.67 29.85
CA HIS A 577 14.97 19.22 30.92
C HIS A 577 16.21 18.35 31.19
N ASP A 578 16.10 17.04 30.99
CA ASP A 578 17.14 16.07 31.37
C ASP A 578 17.97 15.61 30.16
N VAL A 579 17.34 15.49 28.97
CA VAL A 579 17.99 15.14 27.70
C VAL A 579 17.68 16.16 26.61
N TYR A 580 17.91 17.44 26.93
CA TYR A 580 17.62 18.56 26.03
C TYR A 580 18.22 18.36 24.62
N GLU A 581 19.47 17.90 24.53
CA GLU A 581 20.16 17.71 23.23
C GLU A 581 19.49 16.64 22.36
N GLU A 582 19.03 15.53 22.95
CA GLU A 582 18.37 14.46 22.20
C GLU A 582 16.96 14.88 21.73
N VAL A 583 16.20 15.55 22.61
CA VAL A 583 14.88 16.09 22.27
C VAL A 583 14.98 17.18 21.19
N GLN A 584 15.96 18.07 21.32
CA GLN A 584 16.24 19.10 20.31
C GLN A 584 16.60 18.46 18.96
N ARG A 585 17.41 17.39 18.97
CA ARG A 585 17.77 16.66 17.75
C ARG A 585 16.54 16.04 17.07
N LEU A 586 15.59 15.48 17.83
CA LEU A 586 14.33 14.95 17.27
C LEU A 586 13.52 16.04 16.57
N ASP A 587 13.37 17.21 17.21
CA ASP A 587 12.68 18.38 16.65
C ASP A 587 13.39 18.92 15.39
N GLU A 588 14.72 19.01 15.40
CA GLU A 588 15.52 19.41 14.23
C GLU A 588 15.35 18.44 13.05
N ILE A 589 15.36 17.12 13.31
CA ILE A 589 15.11 16.10 12.27
C ILE A 589 13.68 16.22 11.75
N ALA A 590 12.68 16.37 12.63
CA ALA A 590 11.28 16.53 12.22
C ALA A 590 11.08 17.76 11.33
N LYS A 591 11.77 18.87 11.64
CA LYS A 591 11.81 20.08 10.79
C LYS A 591 12.49 19.83 9.45
N ALA A 592 13.61 19.11 9.42
CA ALA A 592 14.29 18.76 8.19
C ALA A 592 13.39 17.93 7.24
N TYR A 593 12.66 16.94 7.77
CA TYR A 593 11.65 16.21 6.99
C TYR A 593 10.51 17.14 6.55
N ALA A 594 10.02 18.03 7.42
CA ALA A 594 8.95 18.95 7.07
C ALA A 594 9.34 19.87 5.90
N GLU A 595 10.52 20.49 5.92
CA GLU A 595 11.00 21.35 4.84
C GLU A 595 11.16 20.57 3.53
N ARG A 596 11.73 19.37 3.60
CA ARG A 596 11.86 18.50 2.42
C ARG A 596 10.50 18.09 1.86
N LEU A 597 9.54 17.77 2.72
CA LEU A 597 8.17 17.45 2.31
C LEU A 597 7.50 18.65 1.64
N LYS A 598 7.69 19.87 2.13
CA LYS A 598 7.16 21.07 1.45
C LYS A 598 7.64 21.12 -0.01
N ASP A 599 8.92 20.91 -0.25
CA ASP A 599 9.49 20.95 -1.60
C ASP A 599 9.01 19.78 -2.47
N GLN A 600 9.03 18.55 -1.95
CA GLN A 600 8.57 17.37 -2.70
C GLN A 600 7.07 17.44 -3.03
N ILE A 601 6.23 17.90 -2.10
CA ILE A 601 4.78 18.04 -2.31
C ILE A 601 4.50 19.13 -3.35
N ARG A 602 5.21 20.27 -3.26
CA ARG A 602 5.08 21.34 -4.25
C ARG A 602 5.48 20.89 -5.65
N LEU A 603 6.58 20.17 -5.78
CA LEU A 603 7.01 19.58 -7.05
C LEU A 603 6.03 18.53 -7.57
N ALA A 604 5.50 17.68 -6.68
CA ALA A 604 4.51 16.67 -7.05
C ALA A 604 3.20 17.30 -7.57
N LEU A 605 2.74 18.39 -6.96
CA LEU A 605 1.52 19.10 -7.38
C LEU A 605 1.75 20.03 -8.58
N GLY A 606 2.92 20.68 -8.64
CA GLY A 606 3.28 21.70 -9.63
C GLY A 606 4.00 21.17 -10.87
N GLY A 607 4.36 19.89 -10.88
CA GLY A 607 5.13 19.25 -11.95
C GLY A 607 6.56 19.80 -12.10
N SER A 608 7.20 19.49 -13.22
CA SER A 608 8.59 19.89 -13.52
C SER A 608 8.83 21.41 -13.57
N ASN A 609 7.76 22.21 -13.58
CA ASN A 609 7.82 23.67 -13.67
C ASN A 609 7.72 24.35 -12.29
N ASP A 610 7.58 23.58 -11.20
CA ASP A 610 7.29 24.03 -9.82
C ASP A 610 6.26 25.18 -9.80
N LEU A 611 5.03 24.85 -10.17
CA LEU A 611 3.92 25.80 -10.26
C LEU A 611 3.74 26.62 -8.98
N PHE A 612 4.16 26.12 -7.83
CA PHE A 612 3.92 26.67 -6.50
C PHE A 612 5.15 27.35 -5.88
N SER A 613 6.20 27.65 -6.66
CA SER A 613 7.39 28.30 -6.09
C SER A 613 7.10 29.71 -5.54
N PRO A 614 7.52 30.01 -4.29
CA PRO A 614 7.36 31.31 -3.66
C PRO A 614 8.43 32.32 -4.11
N SER A 615 9.58 31.85 -4.61
CA SER A 615 10.71 32.64 -5.13
C SER A 615 10.40 33.38 -6.44
N ASP A 616 9.20 33.16 -6.97
CA ASP A 616 8.82 33.45 -8.36
C ASP A 616 8.30 34.87 -8.59
N LEU A 617 8.13 35.64 -7.54
CA LEU A 617 7.58 36.98 -7.57
C LEU A 617 8.70 38.02 -7.83
N SER A 618 9.57 37.68 -8.77
CA SER A 618 10.64 38.57 -9.25
C SER A 618 10.04 39.80 -9.95
N PRO A 619 10.76 40.93 -10.05
CA PRO A 619 10.28 42.12 -10.74
C PRO A 619 10.07 41.96 -12.27
N ASP A 620 10.42 40.81 -12.85
CA ASP A 620 10.22 40.51 -14.28
C ASP A 620 8.77 40.10 -14.61
N MET A 621 8.09 40.94 -15.40
CA MET A 621 6.73 40.72 -15.87
C MET A 621 6.60 39.56 -16.85
N PHE A 622 7.67 39.21 -17.58
CA PHE A 622 7.64 38.09 -18.52
C PHE A 622 7.60 36.75 -17.80
N GLY A 623 8.43 36.57 -16.78
CA GLY A 623 8.39 35.40 -15.91
C GLY A 623 7.02 35.21 -15.24
N LEU A 624 6.42 36.29 -14.75
CA LEU A 624 5.08 36.26 -14.14
C LEU A 624 3.99 35.83 -15.14
N ASN A 625 3.97 36.41 -16.34
CA ASN A 625 2.97 36.08 -17.36
C ASN A 625 3.14 34.65 -17.91
N ALA A 626 4.38 34.16 -18.02
CA ALA A 626 4.65 32.77 -18.39
C ALA A 626 4.05 31.79 -17.37
N LYS A 627 4.18 32.09 -16.07
CA LYS A 627 3.60 31.28 -15.00
C LYS A 627 2.08 31.31 -14.98
N VAL A 628 1.48 32.48 -15.17
CA VAL A 628 0.02 32.59 -15.35
C VAL A 628 -0.46 31.72 -16.52
N THR A 629 0.29 31.73 -17.62
CA THR A 629 -0.02 30.91 -18.80
C THR A 629 0.08 29.41 -18.48
N GLN A 630 1.15 28.97 -17.81
CA GLN A 630 1.33 27.58 -17.39
C GLN A 630 0.20 27.09 -16.47
N VAL A 631 -0.21 27.89 -15.48
CA VAL A 631 -1.34 27.56 -14.62
C VAL A 631 -2.63 27.42 -15.42
N ASN A 632 -2.89 28.37 -16.33
CA ASN A 632 -4.08 28.33 -17.18
C ASN A 632 -4.08 27.14 -18.13
N GLU A 633 -2.92 26.67 -18.60
CA GLU A 633 -2.79 25.44 -19.38
C GLU A 633 -3.09 24.21 -18.52
N ALA A 634 -2.53 24.13 -17.31
CA ALA A 634 -2.82 23.03 -16.37
C ALA A 634 -4.32 22.92 -16.05
N LEU A 635 -5.00 24.05 -15.88
CA LEU A 635 -6.45 24.10 -15.65
C LEU A 635 -7.29 23.71 -16.89
N LYS A 636 -6.76 23.88 -18.10
CA LYS A 636 -7.51 23.58 -19.35
C LYS A 636 -7.46 22.12 -19.76
N PHE A 637 -6.34 21.44 -19.51
CA PHE A 637 -6.13 20.07 -19.99
C PHE A 637 -6.42 19.00 -18.93
N ASP A 638 -6.96 19.41 -17.76
CA ASP A 638 -7.22 18.53 -16.61
C ASP A 638 -5.99 17.69 -16.21
N THR A 639 -4.79 18.20 -16.49
CA THR A 639 -3.50 17.56 -16.18
C THR A 639 -3.09 17.84 -14.72
N ILE A 640 -4.06 18.10 -13.84
CA ILE A 640 -3.81 18.48 -12.46
C ILE A 640 -3.36 17.24 -11.70
N SER A 641 -2.16 17.31 -11.11
CA SER A 641 -1.69 16.26 -10.21
C SER A 641 -2.55 16.26 -8.95
N MET A 642 -3.13 15.10 -8.66
CA MET A 642 -4.03 14.94 -7.53
C MET A 642 -3.24 14.68 -6.24
N VAL A 643 -3.71 15.24 -5.13
CA VAL A 643 -3.26 14.88 -3.79
C VAL A 643 -3.43 13.38 -3.57
N SER A 644 -2.38 12.72 -3.07
CA SER A 644 -2.31 11.26 -2.95
C SER A 644 -2.28 10.75 -1.51
N SER A 645 -2.17 11.62 -0.51
CA SER A 645 -2.10 11.23 0.91
C SER A 645 -2.74 12.25 1.85
N VAL A 646 -3.09 11.80 3.06
CA VAL A 646 -3.59 12.68 4.14
C VAL A 646 -2.51 13.69 4.56
N ILE A 647 -1.23 13.31 4.52
CA ILE A 647 -0.12 14.21 4.85
C ILE A 647 -0.02 15.35 3.82
N GLN A 648 -0.16 15.04 2.52
CA GLN A 648 -0.24 16.08 1.49
C GLN A 648 -1.40 17.04 1.72
N ALA A 649 -2.59 16.52 2.05
CA ALA A 649 -3.75 17.34 2.39
C ALA A 649 -3.51 18.20 3.65
N GLU A 650 -2.84 17.66 4.67
CA GLU A 650 -2.44 18.37 5.88
C GLU A 650 -1.46 19.52 5.58
N PHE A 651 -0.46 19.28 4.73
CA PHE A 651 0.47 20.32 4.31
C PHE A 651 -0.23 21.40 3.49
N ILE A 652 -1.16 21.04 2.59
CA ILE A 652 -2.00 22.02 1.88
C ILE A 652 -2.79 22.85 2.88
N HIS A 653 -3.46 22.21 3.85
CA HIS A 653 -4.21 22.93 4.89
C HIS A 653 -3.35 23.97 5.61
N ARG A 654 -2.10 23.63 5.95
CA ARG A 654 -1.17 24.52 6.66
C ARG A 654 -0.53 25.59 5.76
N PHE A 655 -0.18 25.27 4.51
CA PHE A 655 0.74 26.08 3.70
C PHE A 655 0.17 26.60 2.37
N TRP A 656 -1.09 26.28 2.01
CA TRP A 656 -1.66 26.70 0.71
C TRP A 656 -1.54 28.21 0.47
N PHE A 657 -1.69 29.04 1.51
CA PHE A 657 -1.61 30.49 1.38
C PHE A 657 -0.19 30.93 1.03
N GLU A 658 0.82 30.38 1.69
CA GLU A 658 2.23 30.64 1.39
C GLU A 658 2.58 30.21 -0.04
N TRP A 659 2.16 29.02 -0.46
CA TRP A 659 2.49 28.46 -1.78
C TRP A 659 1.76 29.17 -2.93
N CYS A 660 0.50 29.56 -2.71
CA CYS A 660 -0.30 30.19 -3.76
C CYS A 660 -0.14 31.72 -3.82
N VAL A 661 0.10 32.37 -2.68
CA VAL A 661 0.11 33.84 -2.55
C VAL A 661 1.50 34.38 -2.20
N GLY A 662 2.31 33.61 -1.45
CA GLY A 662 3.62 34.04 -0.97
C GLY A 662 3.56 35.31 -0.11
N ASN A 663 4.63 36.09 -0.14
CA ASN A 663 4.75 37.35 0.61
C ASN A 663 3.97 38.53 0.00
N THR A 664 3.05 38.30 -0.95
CA THR A 664 2.34 39.39 -1.67
C THR A 664 1.11 39.92 -0.93
N ALA A 665 0.97 39.63 0.36
CA ALA A 665 -0.10 40.13 1.22
C ALA A 665 -0.22 41.68 1.18
N ASP A 666 0.89 42.39 0.94
CA ASP A 666 0.90 43.85 0.80
C ASP A 666 0.28 44.36 -0.51
N VAL A 667 0.43 43.61 -1.60
CA VAL A 667 -0.23 43.88 -2.89
C VAL A 667 -1.75 43.72 -2.75
N LEU A 668 -2.19 42.79 -1.89
CA LEU A 668 -3.59 42.54 -1.57
C LEU A 668 -4.22 43.60 -0.65
N ARG A 669 -3.42 44.41 0.07
CA ARG A 669 -3.90 45.44 1.01
C ARG A 669 -4.16 46.81 0.38
N LYS A 670 -3.47 47.15 -0.71
CA LYS A 670 -3.64 48.44 -1.39
C LYS A 670 -4.97 48.47 -2.18
N ARG A 671 -5.98 49.17 -1.66
CA ARG A 671 -7.24 49.50 -2.35
C ARG A 671 -7.25 50.96 -2.79
N GLY A 672 -7.63 51.22 -4.04
CA GLY A 672 -7.95 52.57 -4.51
C GLY A 672 -7.18 53.02 -5.75
N GLY A 673 -7.62 54.14 -6.35
CA GLY A 673 -7.20 54.64 -7.66
C GLY A 673 -5.81 55.29 -7.77
N TYR A 674 -4.89 55.01 -6.84
CA TYR A 674 -3.55 55.60 -6.79
C TYR A 674 -2.42 54.68 -7.29
N TYR A 675 -2.75 53.64 -8.06
CA TYR A 675 -1.72 52.83 -8.72
C TYR A 675 -1.20 53.50 -10.00
N ASP A 676 0.11 53.63 -10.16
CA ASP A 676 0.72 53.84 -11.47
C ASP A 676 0.48 52.61 -12.38
N HIS A 677 0.68 52.74 -13.70
CA HIS A 677 0.46 51.69 -14.70
C HIS A 677 1.28 50.44 -14.37
N SER A 678 2.55 50.57 -14.03
CA SER A 678 3.41 49.43 -13.69
C SER A 678 2.96 48.71 -12.42
N GLU A 679 2.59 49.44 -11.37
CA GLU A 679 2.12 48.82 -10.12
C GLU A 679 0.80 48.07 -10.28
N LEU A 680 -0.16 48.64 -11.03
CA LEU A 680 -1.45 47.99 -11.30
C LEU A 680 -1.27 46.67 -12.06
N VAL A 681 -0.43 46.70 -13.08
CA VAL A 681 -0.18 45.55 -13.96
C VAL A 681 0.59 44.44 -13.23
N LYS A 682 1.58 44.82 -12.40
CA LYS A 682 2.25 43.89 -11.47
C LYS A 682 1.27 43.24 -10.52
N ALA A 683 0.42 44.04 -9.86
CA ALA A 683 -0.59 43.53 -8.94
C ALA A 683 -1.58 42.58 -9.63
N LEU A 684 -2.00 42.90 -10.86
CA LEU A 684 -2.89 42.09 -11.66
C LEU A 684 -2.27 40.74 -12.02
N GLY A 685 -1.02 40.70 -12.49
CA GLY A 685 -0.34 39.45 -12.81
C GLY A 685 -0.15 38.54 -11.59
N VAL A 686 0.19 39.11 -10.43
CA VAL A 686 0.32 38.37 -9.17
C VAL A 686 -1.03 37.79 -8.73
N LEU A 687 -2.09 38.58 -8.82
CA LEU A 687 -3.45 38.15 -8.49
C LEU A 687 -3.95 37.04 -9.42
N GLN A 688 -3.72 37.16 -10.74
CA GLN A 688 -4.06 36.12 -11.70
C GLN A 688 -3.32 34.81 -11.42
N LEU A 689 -2.02 34.90 -11.10
CA LEU A 689 -1.23 33.73 -10.72
C LEU A 689 -1.77 33.09 -9.44
N ALA A 690 -2.05 33.89 -8.42
CA ALA A 690 -2.59 33.40 -7.15
C ALA A 690 -3.96 32.74 -7.34
N VAL A 691 -4.87 33.36 -8.09
CA VAL A 691 -6.19 32.77 -8.41
C VAL A 691 -6.03 31.40 -9.06
N GLY A 692 -5.17 31.30 -10.07
CA GLY A 692 -4.96 30.05 -10.78
C GLY A 692 -4.34 28.97 -9.89
N ARG A 693 -3.29 29.30 -9.12
CA ARG A 693 -2.65 28.37 -8.16
C ARG A 693 -3.65 27.86 -7.13
N VAL A 694 -4.45 28.76 -6.55
CA VAL A 694 -5.51 28.42 -5.58
C VAL A 694 -6.55 27.51 -6.24
N GLN A 695 -6.91 27.74 -7.50
CA GLN A 695 -7.87 26.89 -8.22
C GLN A 695 -7.34 25.48 -8.47
N VAL A 696 -6.08 25.34 -8.90
CA VAL A 696 -5.42 24.04 -9.09
C VAL A 696 -5.41 23.26 -7.76
N MET A 697 -5.05 23.93 -6.67
CA MET A 697 -5.00 23.30 -5.34
C MET A 697 -6.39 22.93 -4.82
N GLU A 698 -7.39 23.79 -5.03
CA GLU A 698 -8.80 23.49 -4.71
C GLU A 698 -9.26 22.22 -5.44
N MET A 699 -9.07 22.14 -6.76
CA MET A 699 -9.48 20.98 -7.56
C MET A 699 -8.76 19.70 -7.15
N SER A 700 -7.45 19.77 -6.89
CA SER A 700 -6.64 18.63 -6.46
C SER A 700 -7.10 18.06 -5.12
N LEU A 701 -7.39 18.93 -4.14
CA LEU A 701 -7.87 18.51 -2.82
C LEU A 701 -9.32 18.00 -2.87
N ASP A 702 -10.19 18.64 -3.66
CA ASP A 702 -11.59 18.21 -3.85
C ASP A 702 -11.67 16.81 -4.48
N ALA A 703 -10.86 16.54 -5.51
CA ALA A 703 -10.77 15.22 -6.13
C ALA A 703 -10.28 14.13 -5.17
N PHE A 704 -9.27 14.45 -4.34
CA PHE A 704 -8.80 13.55 -3.28
C PHE A 704 -9.90 13.22 -2.27
N LEU A 705 -10.70 14.22 -1.85
CA LEU A 705 -11.80 14.01 -0.90
C LEU A 705 -12.91 13.14 -1.49
N GLU A 706 -13.24 13.33 -2.76
CA GLU A 706 -14.23 12.47 -3.44
C GLU A 706 -13.76 11.02 -3.55
N GLN A 707 -12.46 10.78 -3.78
CA GLN A 707 -11.92 9.41 -3.71
C GLN A 707 -11.96 8.85 -2.29
N ARG A 708 -11.61 9.65 -1.29
CA ARG A 708 -11.65 9.21 0.13
C ARG A 708 -13.05 8.84 0.57
N LYS A 709 -14.07 9.54 0.09
CA LYS A 709 -15.48 9.23 0.42
C LYS A 709 -15.93 7.87 -0.07
N GLN A 710 -15.28 7.30 -1.09
CA GLN A 710 -15.60 5.98 -1.65
C GLN A 710 -14.98 4.83 -0.83
N LEU A 711 -14.03 5.12 0.05
CA LEU A 711 -13.40 4.12 0.91
C LEU A 711 -14.22 3.92 2.20
N PRO A 712 -14.10 2.77 2.88
CA PRO A 712 -14.69 2.57 4.20
C PRO A 712 -14.23 3.67 5.16
N GLN A 713 -15.19 4.35 5.80
CA GLN A 713 -14.90 5.49 6.65
C GLN A 713 -14.95 5.09 8.13
N THR A 714 -13.81 5.24 8.81
CA THR A 714 -13.72 5.22 10.27
C THR A 714 -13.96 6.61 10.84
N GLU A 715 -14.22 6.75 12.14
CA GLU A 715 -14.45 8.07 12.76
C GLU A 715 -13.29 9.05 12.50
N TRP A 716 -12.06 8.57 12.58
CA TRP A 716 -10.87 9.37 12.26
C TRP A 716 -10.91 9.86 10.80
N SER A 717 -11.19 8.97 9.85
CA SER A 717 -11.24 9.35 8.44
C SER A 717 -12.39 10.33 8.14
N GLN A 718 -13.53 10.21 8.83
CA GLN A 718 -14.65 11.17 8.72
C GLN A 718 -14.25 12.54 9.25
N TYR A 719 -13.55 12.58 10.38
CA TYR A 719 -13.01 13.80 10.96
C TYR A 719 -12.03 14.49 10.00
N GLU A 720 -11.06 13.77 9.44
CA GLU A 720 -10.10 14.32 8.48
C GLU A 720 -10.79 14.79 7.18
N ILE A 721 -11.74 14.01 6.65
CA ILE A 721 -12.54 14.43 5.49
C ILE A 721 -13.24 15.75 5.78
N HIS A 722 -13.93 15.86 6.92
CA HIS A 722 -14.66 17.08 7.29
C HIS A 722 -13.72 18.29 7.42
N LYS A 723 -12.59 18.14 8.12
CA LYS A 723 -11.55 19.17 8.26
C LYS A 723 -11.03 19.66 6.91
N PHE A 724 -10.83 18.76 5.95
CA PHE A 724 -10.37 19.14 4.61
C PHE A 724 -11.49 19.72 3.74
N GLU A 725 -12.75 19.33 3.91
CA GLU A 725 -13.89 19.98 3.26
C GLU A 725 -14.05 21.44 3.72
N GLU A 726 -13.86 21.72 5.01
CA GLU A 726 -13.81 23.08 5.54
C GLU A 726 -12.65 23.87 4.91
N THR A 727 -11.50 23.21 4.73
CA THR A 727 -10.32 23.78 4.06
C THR A 727 -10.63 24.15 2.60
N VAL A 728 -11.20 23.23 1.82
CA VAL A 728 -11.64 23.48 0.43
C VAL A 728 -12.63 24.64 0.39
N THR A 729 -13.60 24.68 1.30
CA THR A 729 -14.57 25.77 1.40
C THR A 729 -13.90 27.11 1.69
N PHE A 730 -12.90 27.13 2.58
CA PHE A 730 -12.13 28.32 2.91
C PHE A 730 -11.28 28.81 1.72
N ILE A 731 -10.56 27.90 1.06
CA ILE A 731 -9.76 28.14 -0.15
C ILE A 731 -10.65 28.71 -1.25
N ARG A 732 -11.79 28.08 -1.54
CA ARG A 732 -12.78 28.55 -2.53
C ARG A 732 -13.28 29.95 -2.24
N ARG A 733 -13.64 30.25 -0.98
CA ARG A 733 -14.02 31.62 -0.56
C ARG A 733 -12.90 32.62 -0.80
N ARG A 734 -11.64 32.25 -0.61
CA ARG A 734 -10.49 33.13 -0.85
C ARG A 734 -10.23 33.33 -2.34
N ARG A 735 -10.30 32.25 -3.14
CA ARG A 735 -10.24 32.32 -4.60
C ARG A 735 -11.25 33.32 -5.15
N MET A 736 -12.51 33.23 -4.75
CA MET A 736 -13.55 34.17 -5.18
C MET A 736 -13.23 35.63 -4.82
N LYS A 737 -12.65 35.87 -3.64
CA LYS A 737 -12.21 37.22 -3.24
C LYS A 737 -11.06 37.72 -4.11
N PHE A 738 -10.07 36.88 -4.41
CA PHE A 738 -8.96 37.24 -5.30
C PHE A 738 -9.44 37.46 -6.73
N GLN A 739 -10.32 36.60 -7.24
CA GLN A 739 -10.96 36.78 -8.56
C GLN A 739 -11.68 38.13 -8.64
N LYS A 740 -12.48 38.48 -7.63
CA LYS A 740 -13.23 39.74 -7.63
C LYS A 740 -12.32 40.98 -7.65
N ILE A 741 -11.16 40.91 -6.98
CA ILE A 741 -10.15 41.98 -7.00
C ILE A 741 -9.44 42.00 -8.37
N THR A 742 -9.11 40.83 -8.91
CA THR A 742 -8.53 40.66 -10.25
C THR A 742 -9.41 41.30 -11.31
N ASP A 743 -10.72 41.00 -11.31
CA ASP A 743 -11.70 41.55 -12.24
C ASP A 743 -11.80 43.08 -12.13
N LEU A 744 -11.70 43.63 -10.92
CA LEU A 744 -11.70 45.06 -10.68
C LEU A 744 -10.46 45.72 -11.29
N HIS A 745 -9.28 45.15 -11.03
CA HIS A 745 -8.02 45.67 -11.58
C HIS A 745 -7.92 45.50 -13.10
N MET A 746 -8.47 44.42 -13.65
CA MET A 746 -8.58 44.23 -15.10
C MET A 746 -9.46 45.32 -15.72
N LYS A 747 -10.62 45.64 -15.12
CA LYS A 747 -11.47 46.75 -15.58
C LYS A 747 -10.76 48.11 -15.50
N ASP A 748 -10.02 48.35 -14.41
CA ASP A 748 -9.22 49.56 -14.27
C ASP A 748 -8.12 49.65 -15.33
N TRP A 749 -7.51 48.52 -15.67
CA TRP A 749 -6.48 48.41 -16.71
C TRP A 749 -7.04 48.69 -18.10
N VAL A 750 -8.16 48.06 -18.45
CA VAL A 750 -8.92 48.32 -19.70
C VAL A 750 -9.28 49.80 -19.81
N ARG A 751 -9.78 50.41 -18.73
CA ARG A 751 -10.12 51.85 -18.72
C ARG A 751 -8.90 52.73 -18.95
N LYS A 752 -7.73 52.37 -18.42
CA LYS A 752 -6.47 53.10 -18.68
C LYS A 752 -6.09 53.01 -20.16
N TRP A 753 -6.18 51.83 -20.78
CA TRP A 753 -5.98 51.65 -22.23
C TRP A 753 -6.93 52.54 -23.05
N THR A 754 -8.24 52.48 -22.78
CA THR A 754 -9.24 53.29 -23.51
C THR A 754 -9.01 54.79 -23.33
N LYS A 755 -8.64 55.24 -22.12
CA LYS A 755 -8.36 56.65 -21.84
C LYS A 755 -7.11 57.17 -22.56
N VAL A 756 -6.07 56.34 -22.66
CA VAL A 756 -4.76 56.72 -23.23
C VAL A 756 -4.76 56.59 -24.75
N LEU A 757 -5.34 55.53 -25.31
CA LEU A 757 -5.34 55.27 -26.75
C LEU A 757 -6.52 55.91 -27.50
N GLY A 758 -7.58 56.28 -26.79
CA GLY A 758 -8.78 56.89 -27.37
C GLY A 758 -9.53 55.97 -28.34
N ASN A 759 -10.57 56.49 -29.00
CA ASN A 759 -11.44 55.70 -29.88
C ASN A 759 -10.79 55.39 -31.25
N ASN A 760 -9.70 56.07 -31.61
CA ASN A 760 -9.04 55.93 -32.90
C ASN A 760 -7.54 55.79 -32.73
N VAL A 761 -7.01 54.60 -33.00
CA VAL A 761 -5.58 54.28 -32.89
C VAL A 761 -4.75 54.62 -34.13
N GLU A 762 -5.40 54.98 -35.24
CA GLU A 762 -4.76 55.28 -36.53
C GLU A 762 -3.68 56.38 -36.46
N PRO A 763 -3.84 57.47 -35.67
CA PRO A 763 -2.78 58.46 -35.51
C PRO A 763 -1.52 57.90 -34.84
N HIS A 764 -1.68 56.95 -33.91
CA HIS A 764 -0.57 56.30 -33.23
C HIS A 764 0.14 55.30 -34.15
N LEU A 765 -0.63 54.52 -34.92
CA LEU A 765 -0.09 53.58 -35.91
C LEU A 765 0.78 54.30 -36.95
N ARG A 766 0.30 55.43 -37.49
CA ARG A 766 1.07 56.24 -38.45
C ARG A 766 2.39 56.77 -37.89
N LYS A 767 2.43 57.13 -36.60
CA LYS A 767 3.67 57.54 -35.91
C LYS A 767 4.67 56.39 -35.80
N ILE A 768 4.19 55.18 -35.49
CA ILE A 768 5.01 53.96 -35.42
C ILE A 768 5.58 53.60 -36.79
N GLU A 769 4.74 53.60 -37.83
CA GLU A 769 5.14 53.28 -39.20
C GLU A 769 6.11 54.33 -39.78
N PHE A 770 5.87 55.61 -39.52
CA PHE A 770 6.78 56.68 -39.92
C PHE A 770 8.17 56.54 -39.31
N ALA A 771 8.26 56.21 -38.01
CA ALA A 771 9.54 55.97 -37.34
C ALA A 771 10.28 54.77 -37.96
N TYR A 772 9.55 53.70 -38.31
CA TYR A 772 10.11 52.54 -39.00
C TYR A 772 10.65 52.87 -40.40
N GLU A 773 9.88 53.58 -41.22
CA GLU A 773 10.30 54.00 -42.56
C GLU A 773 11.50 54.94 -42.54
N MET A 774 11.51 55.90 -41.61
CA MET A 774 12.60 56.85 -41.45
C MET A 774 13.89 56.18 -41.01
N SER A 775 13.81 55.19 -40.13
CA SER A 775 14.96 54.39 -39.71
C SER A 775 15.54 53.58 -40.87
N ARG A 776 14.68 52.97 -41.70
CA ARG A 776 15.11 52.26 -42.92
C ARG A 776 15.81 53.19 -43.92
N ARG A 777 15.33 54.42 -44.08
CA ARG A 777 15.91 55.40 -45.02
C ARG A 777 17.24 55.98 -44.54
N LYS A 778 17.39 56.20 -43.23
CA LYS A 778 18.57 56.86 -42.66
C LYS A 778 19.66 55.90 -42.20
N GLY A 779 19.36 54.62 -42.01
CA GLY A 779 20.32 53.59 -41.61
C GLY A 779 20.65 53.56 -40.10
N TRP A 780 19.87 54.25 -39.27
CA TRP A 780 19.98 54.24 -37.80
C TRP A 780 18.60 54.32 -37.16
N ALA A 781 18.47 53.74 -35.95
CA ALA A 781 17.20 53.67 -35.23
C ALA A 781 16.67 55.07 -34.89
N GLN A 782 15.40 55.33 -35.21
CA GLN A 782 14.67 56.52 -34.78
C GLN A 782 13.82 56.21 -33.55
N ASP A 783 13.72 57.17 -32.64
CA ASP A 783 12.76 57.09 -31.54
C ASP A 783 11.33 57.21 -32.07
N ILE A 784 10.43 56.41 -31.51
CA ILE A 784 9.01 56.45 -31.85
C ILE A 784 8.37 57.60 -31.08
N ASP A 785 7.92 58.65 -31.78
CA ASP A 785 7.30 59.85 -31.21
C ASP A 785 5.87 59.59 -30.69
N LEU A 786 5.77 58.85 -29.58
CA LEU A 786 4.56 58.62 -28.82
C LEU A 786 4.67 59.25 -27.43
N GLU A 787 3.53 59.69 -26.88
CA GLU A 787 3.51 60.16 -25.49
C GLU A 787 3.94 59.05 -24.53
N ASP A 788 4.70 59.41 -23.49
CA ASP A 788 5.19 58.48 -22.46
C ASP A 788 4.08 57.57 -21.87
N LYS A 789 2.86 58.11 -21.73
CA LYS A 789 1.70 57.34 -21.25
C LYS A 789 1.25 56.26 -22.22
N ILE A 790 1.36 56.49 -23.53
CA ILE A 790 1.01 55.52 -24.58
C ILE A 790 2.06 54.41 -24.62
N LEU A 791 3.34 54.77 -24.57
CA LEU A 791 4.45 53.79 -24.52
C LEU A 791 4.29 52.84 -23.33
N LYS A 792 4.05 53.38 -22.14
CA LYS A 792 3.81 52.60 -20.91
C LYS A 792 2.63 51.62 -21.02
N VAL A 793 1.58 51.96 -21.76
CA VAL A 793 0.43 51.07 -21.94
C VAL A 793 0.74 49.94 -22.92
N LEU A 794 1.50 50.22 -23.99
CA LEU A 794 1.86 49.24 -25.01
C LEU A 794 2.98 48.27 -24.58
N GLU A 795 3.81 48.65 -23.60
CA GLU A 795 4.94 47.85 -23.10
C GLU A 795 4.58 46.87 -21.96
N LEU A 796 3.38 46.97 -21.38
CA LEU A 796 3.01 46.25 -20.16
C LEU A 796 2.05 45.07 -20.40
N VAL A 797 2.31 43.96 -19.70
CA VAL A 797 1.54 42.70 -19.68
C VAL A 797 1.08 42.44 -18.25
N PRO A 798 -0.17 42.03 -17.94
CA PRO A 798 -1.05 41.22 -18.77
C PRO A 798 -1.81 41.97 -19.86
N VAL A 799 -2.14 41.24 -20.93
CA VAL A 799 -2.94 41.73 -22.04
C VAL A 799 -4.35 42.07 -21.51
N PRO A 800 -4.87 43.28 -21.75
CA PRO A 800 -6.20 43.64 -21.28
C PRO A 800 -7.27 42.82 -21.99
N GLU A 801 -8.24 42.34 -21.23
CA GLU A 801 -9.38 41.59 -21.76
C GLU A 801 -10.45 42.52 -22.34
N ASN A 802 -11.17 42.06 -23.36
CA ASN A 802 -12.31 42.78 -23.96
C ASN A 802 -11.99 44.20 -24.51
N VAL A 803 -10.74 44.45 -24.91
CA VAL A 803 -10.37 45.68 -25.65
C VAL A 803 -10.62 45.52 -27.14
N PRO A 804 -10.83 46.62 -27.89
CA PRO A 804 -10.91 46.57 -29.34
C PRO A 804 -9.70 45.85 -29.96
N PRO A 805 -9.89 44.93 -30.94
CA PRO A 805 -8.78 44.24 -31.61
C PRO A 805 -7.75 45.20 -32.22
N ALA A 806 -8.19 46.42 -32.59
CA ALA A 806 -7.31 47.47 -33.08
C ALA A 806 -6.25 47.91 -32.05
N TYR A 807 -6.55 47.87 -30.75
CA TYR A 807 -5.59 48.20 -29.69
C TYR A 807 -4.50 47.14 -29.59
N LEU A 808 -4.89 45.86 -29.66
CA LEU A 808 -3.95 44.73 -29.62
C LEU A 808 -3.07 44.69 -30.87
N LYS A 809 -3.63 45.00 -32.05
CA LYS A 809 -2.88 45.13 -33.30
C LYS A 809 -1.86 46.28 -33.24
N LEU A 810 -2.24 47.42 -32.67
CA LEU A 810 -1.32 48.54 -32.46
C LEU A 810 -0.14 48.13 -31.56
N ALA A 811 -0.41 47.42 -30.46
CA ALA A 811 0.63 46.94 -29.55
C ALA A 811 1.55 45.90 -30.20
N ALA A 812 0.99 44.92 -30.94
CA ALA A 812 1.78 43.96 -31.71
C ALA A 812 2.68 44.68 -32.73
N LYS A 813 2.13 45.67 -33.46
CA LYS A 813 2.88 46.42 -34.47
C LYS A 813 3.99 47.29 -33.87
N PHE A 814 3.73 47.92 -32.73
CA PHE A 814 4.72 48.67 -31.97
C PHE A 814 5.94 47.80 -31.64
N HIS A 815 5.69 46.59 -31.13
CA HIS A 815 6.75 45.65 -30.76
C HIS A 815 7.47 45.00 -31.94
N GLU A 816 6.77 44.74 -33.05
CA GLU A 816 7.39 44.31 -34.32
C GLU A 816 8.40 45.36 -34.82
N VAL A 817 8.02 46.64 -34.76
CA VAL A 817 8.88 47.76 -35.17
C VAL A 817 10.03 47.93 -34.19
N GLN A 818 9.79 47.90 -32.88
CA GLN A 818 10.87 47.99 -31.87
C GLN A 818 11.90 46.87 -32.04
N TYR A 819 11.47 45.63 -32.24
CA TYR A 819 12.38 44.52 -32.52
C TYR A 819 13.19 44.77 -33.80
N SER A 820 12.55 45.25 -34.85
CA SER A 820 13.22 45.54 -36.13
C SER A 820 14.22 46.72 -36.03
N LEU A 821 13.99 47.67 -35.13
CA LEU A 821 14.83 48.86 -34.93
C LEU A 821 15.98 48.62 -33.95
N ARG A 822 15.76 47.84 -32.88
CA ARG A 822 16.69 47.70 -31.75
C ARG A 822 17.20 46.28 -31.53
N GLY A 823 16.60 45.27 -32.17
CA GLY A 823 16.95 43.86 -31.98
C GLY A 823 16.54 43.29 -30.62
N GLU A 824 15.67 43.97 -29.87
CA GLU A 824 15.31 43.60 -28.51
C GLU A 824 14.42 42.35 -28.46
N LEU A 825 14.94 41.25 -27.92
CA LEU A 825 14.22 39.98 -27.79
C LEU A 825 12.92 40.08 -26.97
N SER A 826 12.85 41.02 -26.01
CA SER A 826 11.64 41.34 -25.24
C SER A 826 10.50 41.82 -26.13
N SER A 827 10.78 42.70 -27.11
CA SER A 827 9.79 43.19 -28.07
C SER A 827 9.29 42.06 -28.97
N MET A 828 10.17 41.16 -29.43
CA MET A 828 9.73 39.99 -30.22
C MET A 828 8.74 39.12 -29.43
N ARG A 829 9.02 38.85 -28.14
CA ARG A 829 8.11 38.10 -27.26
C ARG A 829 6.77 38.81 -27.04
N LEU A 830 6.79 40.13 -26.82
CA LEU A 830 5.55 40.91 -26.65
C LEU A 830 4.71 40.93 -27.91
N ARG A 831 5.33 41.07 -29.09
CA ARG A 831 4.64 40.94 -30.38
C ARG A 831 3.87 39.62 -30.45
N ASP A 832 4.55 38.50 -30.19
CA ASP A 832 3.94 37.17 -30.29
C ASP A 832 2.76 37.00 -29.30
N ILE A 833 2.90 37.53 -28.07
CA ILE A 833 1.82 37.54 -27.06
C ILE A 833 0.61 38.34 -27.57
N TYR A 834 0.81 39.56 -28.09
CA TYR A 834 -0.28 40.39 -28.59
C TYR A 834 -0.90 39.82 -29.87
N GLU A 835 -0.12 39.24 -30.79
CA GLU A 835 -0.65 38.57 -32.00
C GLU A 835 -1.51 37.35 -31.65
N LYS A 836 -1.08 36.56 -30.66
CA LYS A 836 -1.88 35.44 -30.13
C LYS A 836 -3.20 35.96 -29.53
N ALA A 837 -3.16 37.07 -28.81
CA ALA A 837 -4.36 37.71 -28.25
C ALA A 837 -5.30 38.28 -29.33
N VAL A 838 -4.76 38.90 -30.40
CA VAL A 838 -5.54 39.35 -31.57
C VAL A 838 -6.27 38.17 -32.21
N SER A 839 -5.58 37.04 -32.36
CA SER A 839 -6.13 35.81 -32.94
C SER A 839 -7.28 35.26 -32.08
N ALA A 840 -7.08 35.21 -30.76
CA ALA A 840 -8.12 34.78 -29.81
C ALA A 840 -9.35 35.70 -29.81
N ALA A 841 -9.15 37.02 -29.83
CA ALA A 841 -10.25 38.00 -29.88
C ALA A 841 -11.03 37.95 -31.21
N SER A 842 -10.38 37.54 -32.30
CA SER A 842 -11.02 37.37 -33.62
C SER A 842 -11.86 36.10 -33.69
N LEU A 843 -11.55 35.08 -32.88
CA LEU A 843 -12.31 33.83 -32.77
C LEU A 843 -13.55 33.94 -31.87
N SER A 844 -13.54 34.80 -30.84
CA SER A 844 -14.67 34.95 -29.91
C SER A 844 -15.84 35.79 -30.47
N GLY A 845 -15.71 36.36 -31.66
CA GLY A 845 -16.74 37.17 -32.32
C GLY A 845 -17.97 36.40 -32.85
N GLY A 846 -18.05 35.08 -32.61
CA GLY A 846 -19.06 34.20 -33.21
C GLY A 846 -20.08 33.53 -32.27
N ALA A 847 -20.00 33.69 -30.95
CA ALA A 847 -20.96 33.05 -30.04
C ALA A 847 -21.36 33.95 -28.86
N GLY A 848 -22.66 34.10 -28.64
CA GLY A 848 -23.25 34.82 -27.51
C GLY A 848 -22.95 34.16 -26.15
N PRO A 849 -23.29 34.84 -25.03
CA PRO A 849 -22.64 34.66 -23.74
C PRO A 849 -23.05 33.35 -23.04
N SER A 850 -22.06 32.50 -22.73
CA SER A 850 -22.24 31.42 -21.75
C SER A 850 -21.99 31.97 -20.35
N ARG A 851 -23.06 31.98 -19.55
CA ARG A 851 -23.07 32.23 -18.10
C ARG A 851 -22.58 30.97 -17.37
N ASN A 852 -21.80 31.20 -16.31
CA ASN A 852 -21.71 30.43 -15.07
C ASN A 852 -21.92 28.91 -15.13
N LEU A 853 -20.86 28.15 -14.87
CA LEU A 853 -20.97 26.80 -14.30
C LEU A 853 -20.77 26.88 -12.78
N GLU A 854 -21.85 27.24 -12.10
CA GLU A 854 -22.16 26.78 -10.74
C GLU A 854 -23.58 26.18 -10.77
N SER A 855 -23.71 24.98 -10.22
CA SER A 855 -24.93 24.17 -9.98
C SER A 855 -25.54 23.36 -11.14
N SER A 856 -25.24 22.06 -11.16
CA SER A 856 -26.27 21.00 -11.24
C SER A 856 -25.66 19.68 -10.77
N ALA A 857 -25.87 19.37 -9.50
CA ALA A 857 -25.89 18.01 -9.00
C ALA A 857 -27.29 17.44 -9.25
N ALA A 858 -27.39 16.34 -10.00
CA ALA A 858 -28.25 15.17 -9.74
C ALA A 858 -28.44 14.29 -10.98
N ALA A 859 -28.37 12.98 -10.74
CA ALA A 859 -28.78 11.83 -11.55
C ALA A 859 -27.73 11.17 -12.47
N HIS A 860 -27.14 10.11 -11.90
CA HIS A 860 -26.49 8.93 -12.47
C HIS A 860 -26.81 8.56 -13.94
N ASP A 861 -25.77 8.14 -14.67
CA ASP A 861 -25.62 6.71 -14.97
C ASP A 861 -24.14 6.33 -15.18
N HIS A 862 -23.75 5.17 -14.65
CA HIS A 862 -22.38 4.70 -14.57
C HIS A 862 -21.90 4.05 -15.88
N GLY A 863 -20.71 4.42 -16.33
CA GLY A 863 -19.95 3.72 -17.36
C GLY A 863 -18.46 3.75 -17.03
N LEU A 864 -17.95 2.61 -16.57
CA LEU A 864 -16.56 2.33 -16.21
C LEU A 864 -15.56 2.88 -17.26
N SER A 865 -14.60 3.69 -16.82
CA SER A 865 -13.35 3.90 -17.56
C SER A 865 -12.22 4.20 -16.57
N THR A 866 -11.70 3.15 -15.95
CA THR A 866 -10.33 3.10 -15.47
C THR A 866 -9.46 2.58 -16.60
N GLY A 867 -8.46 3.38 -16.98
CA GLY A 867 -7.35 2.93 -17.83
C GLY A 867 -7.22 3.71 -19.12
N HIS A 868 -6.26 4.64 -19.14
CA HIS A 868 -5.33 4.79 -20.26
C HIS A 868 -4.15 5.67 -19.86
N PHE A 869 -3.09 5.03 -19.36
CA PHE A 869 -1.73 5.42 -19.73
C PHE A 869 -1.35 4.55 -20.93
N GLN A 870 -1.17 5.19 -22.09
CA GLN A 870 -0.91 4.51 -23.36
C GLN A 870 0.60 4.35 -23.51
N GLY A 871 1.09 3.14 -23.22
CA GLY A 871 2.37 2.65 -23.69
C GLY A 871 2.25 2.25 -25.17
N LEU A 872 3.21 2.71 -25.96
CA LEU A 872 3.37 2.37 -27.37
C LEU A 872 3.61 0.86 -27.51
N SER A 873 2.82 0.21 -28.36
CA SER A 873 3.19 -1.06 -28.99
C SER A 873 2.70 -1.04 -30.44
N GLN A 874 3.67 -1.05 -31.34
CA GLN A 874 3.48 -1.40 -32.74
C GLN A 874 3.52 -2.94 -32.84
N ASP A 875 2.57 -3.52 -33.55
CA ASP A 875 2.77 -4.58 -34.56
C ASP A 875 1.39 -4.98 -35.12
N THR A 876 1.13 -4.88 -36.42
CA THR A 876 1.54 -5.72 -37.56
C THR A 876 1.05 -7.17 -37.53
N SER A 877 0.44 -7.56 -38.67
CA SER A 877 -0.20 -8.83 -39.06
C SER A 877 -1.63 -9.06 -38.51
N GLY A 878 -2.64 -9.45 -39.30
CA GLY A 878 -2.70 -9.79 -40.73
C GLY A 878 -3.92 -10.68 -40.96
N THR A 879 -4.80 -10.27 -41.90
CA THR A 879 -5.82 -11.08 -42.63
C THR A 879 -6.98 -11.68 -41.80
N MET A 880 -8.26 -11.65 -42.22
CA MET A 880 -8.84 -11.78 -43.56
C MET A 880 -10.33 -11.38 -43.54
N THR A 881 -10.81 -10.73 -44.62
CA THR A 881 -12.15 -10.84 -45.29
C THR A 881 -13.43 -10.91 -44.42
N GLU A 882 -14.49 -10.12 -44.64
CA GLU A 882 -15.21 -9.99 -45.90
C GLU A 882 -16.31 -8.90 -45.84
N HIS A 883 -16.70 -8.47 -47.03
CA HIS A 883 -17.66 -7.45 -47.46
C HIS A 883 -18.98 -7.22 -46.69
N GLY A 884 -19.48 -5.98 -46.74
CA GLY A 884 -20.90 -5.67 -46.49
C GLY A 884 -21.27 -4.20 -46.66
N GLN A 885 -21.62 -3.82 -47.89
CA GLN A 885 -22.01 -2.47 -48.31
C GLN A 885 -23.30 -1.90 -47.67
N ALA A 886 -23.23 -0.57 -47.45
CA ALA A 886 -24.19 0.46 -47.88
C ALA A 886 -25.60 0.61 -47.24
N SER A 887 -25.84 1.87 -46.86
CA SER A 887 -26.96 2.73 -47.31
C SER A 887 -28.20 2.91 -46.42
N SER A 888 -28.51 4.20 -46.25
CA SER A 888 -29.83 4.82 -46.45
C SER A 888 -30.83 4.93 -45.29
N ARG A 889 -30.94 6.19 -44.83
CA ARG A 889 -32.16 7.04 -44.74
C ARG A 889 -33.44 6.51 -44.08
N ARG A 890 -33.97 7.47 -43.28
CA ARG A 890 -35.36 7.98 -43.18
C ARG A 890 -36.33 7.27 -42.23
N ASN A 891 -36.57 7.96 -41.11
CA ASN A 891 -37.86 8.51 -40.65
C ASN A 891 -39.15 7.78 -41.06
N ARG A 892 -39.92 7.33 -40.06
CA ARG A 892 -41.32 7.76 -39.92
C ARG A 892 -41.88 7.58 -38.51
N ARG A 893 -42.51 8.64 -38.03
CA ARG A 893 -43.42 8.72 -36.88
C ARG A 893 -44.74 7.97 -37.15
N GLN A 894 -45.31 7.38 -36.11
CA GLN A 894 -46.74 7.41 -35.74
C GLN A 894 -46.84 6.88 -34.30
N ARG A 895 -47.18 7.70 -33.28
CA ARG A 895 -48.55 7.98 -32.78
C ARG A 895 -49.38 6.69 -32.56
N SER A 896 -50.15 6.48 -31.51
CA SER A 896 -50.46 7.13 -30.22
C SER A 896 -51.73 6.42 -29.74
N GLY A 897 -51.88 6.16 -28.45
CA GLY A 897 -53.19 5.89 -27.84
C GLY A 897 -53.05 5.22 -26.49
N ARG A 898 -53.91 5.45 -25.49
CA ARG A 898 -54.92 6.48 -25.20
C ARG A 898 -55.40 6.15 -23.77
N GLY A 899 -55.65 7.15 -22.93
CA GLY A 899 -56.42 7.04 -21.67
C GLY A 899 -55.58 6.68 -20.43
N SER A 900 -55.39 7.52 -19.40
CA SER A 900 -56.40 8.14 -18.50
C SER A 900 -57.27 7.05 -17.87
N THR A 901 -57.40 6.86 -16.55
CA THR A 901 -57.44 7.82 -15.43
C THR A 901 -57.55 7.05 -14.10
N ILE A 902 -57.22 7.72 -12.97
CA ILE A 902 -57.69 7.49 -11.57
C ILE A 902 -57.02 6.30 -10.85
N GLY A 903 -56.44 6.41 -9.65
CA GLY A 903 -56.32 7.52 -8.70
C GLY A 903 -56.41 7.00 -7.25
N LEU A 904 -55.62 7.60 -6.36
CA LEU A 904 -55.79 7.66 -4.88
C LEU A 904 -55.57 6.32 -4.14
N ASP A 905 -55.03 6.22 -2.92
CA ASP A 905 -54.53 7.17 -1.94
C ASP A 905 -53.88 6.38 -0.78
N TYR A 906 -53.01 7.04 -0.03
CA TYR A 906 -52.78 6.93 1.43
C TYR A 906 -51.96 5.81 2.09
N ARG A 907 -50.84 6.30 2.67
CA ARG A 907 -50.32 6.20 4.06
C ARG A 907 -50.00 4.85 4.71
N GLY A 908 -48.74 4.79 5.13
CA GLY A 908 -48.15 4.02 6.22
C GLY A 908 -46.69 4.42 6.32
#